data_AF-A0AAE0A7A7-F1
#
_entry.id   AF-A0AAE0A7A7-F1
#
_cell.length_a   1.000
_cell.length_b   1.000
_cell.length_c   1.000
_cell.angle_alpha   90.00
_cell.angle_beta   90.00
_cell.angle_gamma   90.00
#
_symmetry.space_group_name_H-M   'P 1'
#
loop_
_entity.id
_entity.type
_entity.pdbx_description
1 polymer ?
#
loop_
_entity_poly.entity_id
_entity_poly.type
_entity_poly.pdbx_seq_one_letter_code
_entity_poly.pdbx_strand_id
1 'polypeptide(L)'
;MESSSDTVRGVAAVAMEFPATDEAATSFSTPVRVPTRIRKRLAECKTPSTVEEIEAKLRHADLRRQQFYEKLSSKARPKPRSPSQSSSNEEDLGQRLEAKLQAAHEKRLSILAKAQMRLARLDELRQAAKTGVEMRFEREREMLGSKVESRVQQAELNRMLILNAYNQRRAKLKERSSQSLFRRMARESKYKERVRAAIHHKRVAAEKKRLGLLEAEKKKARARVLQVRRVAKFVSNQREAERRRMRDQLEDRLQRAKRQRAEYLRQRGRLHNTIRVNLNRMYKQADLLSIKLARCWRQFLNQKRSTLALAKAYDALKINENSVKSMPFEQLALLIESTTTLQTVKALLDRLESRLKVFRAFAAASNQFGPDNIDHLLKRVASPKKRYTPRNPSRSRGAKNVGSSREASRSPAKLSRYSVRVALCAYMILGHPDAVFSDQGEHEIALAKSAEEFVRQFELLIKVILEGPVQSSDEESETSMPKRWTFRSQLASFDKAWCSYLNCFVAWKVKDAQSLEEDLVRAACQLELSMIQKCKMTPEGENGDLTHDMKAIQVQVAVDQKLLREKVQHLSGDAGIERMESALSVARSKYFETKENGSPVGSHSTSFLSPNPSDSPVPLASVANLDNRNNLTQGTEGPSRVVRSLFREDVTPSPKEVGPTPSNSSKDGQLGAPVEKQQVTENELIVNEFLHKQNHAFVDSLSVIDEDQNSFKAKIRKTMEKAFWDGIMESMKQEKPNYDRVIHLVREVRDEICEMAPQSWKEEITEAIDLEILAQVLNSGNLDIDYLGRILVFALSTLQKLSSPANDDEMKDNIQKLLKELSEICQARDELSSHVIAMIKGLRFVLEEIQALKWEISKARIRIMEPLLKGSAGLDYLRNAFANRHGTQSDAYTSLPLTLRWLSSVRICKDQEWEEHTNSLSALKRQEESSCVPSTTLKTGGSFLVKTSGNQNTSHSSGVANSTDNQQPECKGETLHLLVRLGLLKLVSGISGVAQEALPETFMLNLPRLRAVQAQVQKIIVIATSILVCRQTLLSERVVTSLADMENIISKCTERLMELLDHAEDAGLEEIVEIISKFSSGDDKVVDAEKLQSRKVVKARMLAKSLQAGDPVFERVSRAIYLATRGVVLGGSGPNGRKLAELALRQVGAAMLTERVVEAAEVLVVVATVSVNVHAPWYINITDKM
;
A
#
# COMPACT_ATOMS: atom_id res chain seq x y z
N MET A 1 45.49 -32.93 36.92
CA MET A 1 44.87 -33.46 35.69
C MET A 1 45.22 -32.49 34.56
N GLU A 2 46.48 -32.38 34.13
CA GLU A 2 47.44 -33.41 33.63
C GLU A 2 47.07 -33.91 32.22
N SER A 3 48.00 -34.03 31.25
CA SER A 3 49.41 -33.57 31.19
C SER A 3 49.99 -33.70 29.76
N SER A 4 51.14 -33.05 29.49
CA SER A 4 52.13 -33.35 28.42
C SER A 4 51.71 -33.21 26.93
N SER A 5 52.55 -32.76 25.99
CA SER A 5 53.94 -32.24 26.06
C SER A 5 54.31 -31.36 24.83
N ASP A 6 55.41 -30.61 24.95
CA ASP A 6 56.05 -29.68 23.98
C ASP A 6 56.60 -30.40 22.70
N THR A 7 57.11 -29.78 21.62
CA THR A 7 58.03 -28.61 21.39
C THR A 7 57.77 -27.97 20.00
N VAL A 8 57.89 -26.67 19.66
CA VAL A 8 58.84 -25.55 19.92
C VAL A 8 59.87 -25.29 18.77
N ARG A 9 59.96 -24.01 18.35
CA ARG A 9 60.85 -23.35 17.34
C ARG A 9 60.59 -23.65 15.84
N GLY A 10 60.89 -22.72 14.92
CA GLY A 10 61.57 -21.42 15.08
C GLY A 10 61.28 -20.39 13.98
N VAL A 11 61.70 -19.14 14.22
CA VAL A 11 61.55 -17.99 13.30
C VAL A 11 62.75 -17.88 12.37
N ALA A 12 62.51 -17.51 11.10
CA ALA A 12 63.53 -17.03 10.17
C ALA A 12 63.01 -15.75 9.49
N ALA A 13 63.90 -14.78 9.23
CA ALA A 13 63.51 -13.42 8.84
C ALA A 13 63.29 -13.25 7.32
N VAL A 14 62.50 -12.23 6.97
CA VAL A 14 62.39 -11.72 5.60
C VAL A 14 63.63 -10.87 5.30
N ALA A 15 64.34 -11.18 4.21
CA ALA A 15 65.33 -10.29 3.64
C ALA A 15 64.65 -9.34 2.64
N MET A 16 64.82 -8.03 2.83
CA MET A 16 64.53 -7.01 1.82
C MET A 16 65.84 -6.31 1.47
N GLU A 17 66.19 -6.26 0.20
CA GLU A 17 67.23 -5.37 -0.32
C GLU A 17 66.58 -4.21 -1.08
N PHE A 18 66.91 -3.00 -0.68
CA PHE A 18 66.57 -1.76 -1.38
C PHE A 18 67.87 -1.06 -1.80
N PRO A 19 68.07 -0.75 -3.09
CA PRO A 19 69.03 0.26 -3.51
C PRO A 19 68.33 1.63 -3.63
N ALA A 20 68.95 2.68 -3.10
CA ALA A 20 68.48 4.06 -3.24
C ALA A 20 69.68 5.01 -3.41
N THR A 21 69.56 5.94 -4.38
CA THR A 21 70.36 7.18 -4.55
C THR A 21 71.90 7.03 -4.73
N ASP A 22 72.60 7.79 -5.57
CA ASP A 22 72.20 8.88 -6.49
C ASP A 22 73.26 9.10 -7.62
N GLU A 23 73.14 10.22 -8.35
CA GLU A 23 74.14 10.89 -9.22
C GLU A 23 74.35 10.39 -10.68
N ALA A 24 73.75 11.16 -11.59
CA ALA A 24 74.38 11.84 -12.75
C ALA A 24 75.31 11.13 -13.77
N ALA A 25 74.88 11.24 -15.04
CA ALA A 25 75.68 11.52 -16.24
C ALA A 25 76.67 10.47 -16.85
N THR A 26 76.26 9.95 -18.02
CA THR A 26 77.10 9.61 -19.20
C THR A 26 78.30 8.67 -19.05
N SER A 27 78.16 7.41 -19.50
CA SER A 27 78.76 6.95 -20.79
C SER A 27 78.57 5.43 -21.01
N PHE A 28 79.00 4.94 -22.18
CA PHE A 28 78.71 3.58 -22.67
C PHE A 28 79.72 2.52 -22.17
N SER A 29 79.23 1.35 -21.75
CA SER A 29 79.41 0.12 -22.53
C SER A 29 78.58 -1.06 -21.98
N THR A 30 78.22 -2.00 -22.85
CA THR A 30 77.70 -3.33 -22.47
C THR A 30 78.49 -4.42 -23.21
N PRO A 31 78.68 -5.61 -22.61
CA PRO A 31 79.55 -6.64 -23.19
C PRO A 31 79.00 -7.24 -24.50
N VAL A 32 79.92 -7.57 -25.41
CA VAL A 32 79.62 -7.88 -26.82
C VAL A 32 78.67 -9.08 -26.98
N ARG A 33 77.54 -8.86 -27.66
CA ARG A 33 76.46 -9.83 -27.83
C ARG A 33 76.73 -10.77 -29.01
N VAL A 34 77.21 -11.98 -28.73
CA VAL A 34 77.47 -13.03 -29.75
C VAL A 34 76.23 -13.27 -30.64
N PRO A 35 76.36 -13.23 -31.99
CA PRO A 35 75.23 -13.40 -32.90
C PRO A 35 74.42 -14.70 -32.69
N THR A 36 73.09 -14.57 -32.73
CA THR A 36 72.12 -15.66 -32.52
C THR A 36 72.33 -16.86 -33.45
N ARG A 37 72.86 -16.62 -34.65
CA ARG A 37 73.19 -17.64 -35.67
C ARG A 37 74.28 -18.63 -35.20
N ILE A 38 75.16 -18.21 -34.28
CA ILE A 38 76.21 -19.06 -33.69
C ILE A 38 75.64 -19.88 -32.53
N ARG A 39 74.82 -19.28 -31.65
CA ARG A 39 74.16 -19.99 -30.55
C ARG A 39 73.31 -21.18 -31.02
N LYS A 40 72.56 -21.05 -32.12
CA LYS A 40 71.81 -22.19 -32.69
C LYS A 40 72.73 -23.33 -33.15
N ARG A 41 73.82 -23.03 -33.86
CA ARG A 41 74.77 -24.05 -34.33
C ARG A 41 75.53 -24.77 -33.21
N LEU A 42 75.77 -24.10 -32.08
CA LEU A 42 76.42 -24.71 -30.91
C LEU A 42 75.46 -25.59 -30.08
N ALA A 43 74.14 -25.32 -30.13
CA ALA A 43 73.13 -26.21 -29.55
C ALA A 43 72.93 -27.49 -30.38
N GLU A 44 73.19 -27.45 -31.69
CA GLU A 44 73.04 -28.58 -32.62
C GLU A 44 74.27 -29.52 -32.62
N CYS A 45 74.80 -29.86 -31.43
CA CYS A 45 75.92 -30.80 -31.26
C CYS A 45 75.53 -32.10 -30.53
N LYS A 46 74.79 -32.93 -31.28
CA LYS A 46 74.91 -34.40 -31.32
C LYS A 46 74.73 -35.20 -30.01
N THR A 47 73.63 -35.97 -29.97
CA THR A 47 73.71 -37.37 -29.52
C THR A 47 74.73 -38.15 -30.36
N PRO A 48 75.41 -39.17 -29.82
CA PRO A 48 76.39 -39.94 -30.58
C PRO A 48 75.71 -40.65 -31.76
N SER A 49 76.16 -40.36 -32.98
CA SER A 49 75.67 -41.00 -34.21
C SER A 49 76.07 -42.47 -34.23
N THR A 50 75.09 -43.37 -34.38
CA THR A 50 75.31 -44.82 -34.44
C THR A 50 76.16 -45.22 -35.65
N VAL A 51 76.81 -46.39 -35.58
CA VAL A 51 77.65 -46.92 -36.66
C VAL A 51 76.87 -47.01 -37.98
N GLU A 52 75.60 -47.41 -37.92
CA GLU A 52 74.68 -47.49 -39.06
C GLU A 52 74.48 -46.14 -39.76
N GLU A 53 74.39 -45.02 -39.03
CA GLU A 53 74.34 -43.68 -39.66
C GLU A 53 75.64 -43.35 -40.38
N ILE A 54 76.78 -43.73 -39.80
CA ILE A 54 78.11 -43.44 -40.37
C ILE A 54 78.31 -44.28 -41.63
N GLU A 55 77.98 -45.57 -41.58
CA GLU A 55 77.92 -46.45 -42.75
C GLU A 55 76.96 -45.93 -43.82
N ALA A 56 75.74 -45.52 -43.47
CA ALA A 56 74.80 -44.96 -44.43
C ALA A 56 75.38 -43.72 -45.12
N LYS A 57 76.03 -42.82 -44.36
CA LYS A 57 76.67 -41.59 -44.88
C LYS A 57 77.89 -41.92 -45.77
N LEU A 58 78.64 -42.99 -45.46
CA LEU A 58 79.76 -43.50 -46.28
C LEU A 58 79.26 -44.19 -47.57
N ARG A 59 78.32 -45.14 -47.48
CA ARG A 59 77.69 -45.78 -48.66
C ARG A 59 77.09 -44.73 -49.59
N HIS A 60 76.46 -43.68 -49.04
CA HIS A 60 75.91 -42.58 -49.83
C HIS A 60 77.01 -41.69 -50.46
N ALA A 61 78.21 -41.62 -49.88
CA ALA A 61 79.37 -40.98 -50.50
C ALA A 61 79.96 -41.83 -51.64
N ASP A 62 80.01 -43.14 -51.49
CA ASP A 62 80.48 -44.06 -52.53
C ASP A 62 79.52 -44.16 -53.71
N LEU A 63 78.21 -44.12 -53.46
CA LEU A 63 77.20 -44.03 -54.53
C LEU A 63 77.38 -42.73 -55.34
N ARG A 64 77.72 -41.60 -54.69
CA ARG A 64 78.11 -40.36 -55.39
C ARG A 64 79.43 -40.49 -56.17
N ARG A 65 80.41 -41.23 -55.65
CA ARG A 65 81.67 -41.53 -56.37
C ARG A 65 81.40 -42.39 -57.62
N GLN A 66 80.59 -43.44 -57.50
CA GLN A 66 80.18 -44.29 -58.63
C GLN A 66 79.47 -43.48 -59.72
N GLN A 67 78.46 -42.68 -59.37
CA GLN A 67 77.77 -41.79 -60.33
C GLN A 67 78.69 -40.75 -60.99
N PHE A 68 79.78 -40.36 -60.33
CA PHE A 68 80.80 -39.47 -60.91
C PHE A 68 81.69 -40.21 -61.91
N TYR A 69 82.18 -41.41 -61.58
CA TYR A 69 82.95 -42.25 -62.51
C TYR A 69 82.12 -42.71 -63.72
N GLU A 70 80.83 -42.99 -63.54
CA GLU A 70 79.90 -43.32 -64.63
C GLU A 70 79.65 -42.13 -65.57
N LYS A 71 79.58 -40.90 -65.03
CA LYS A 71 79.57 -39.66 -65.83
C LYS A 71 80.89 -39.36 -66.53
N LEU A 72 82.01 -39.91 -66.07
CA LEU A 72 83.30 -39.80 -66.75
C LEU A 72 83.43 -40.87 -67.85
N SER A 73 83.05 -42.13 -67.59
CA SER A 73 83.11 -43.20 -68.59
C SER A 73 82.16 -42.97 -69.77
N SER A 74 80.97 -42.41 -69.51
CA SER A 74 80.03 -41.99 -70.57
C SER A 74 80.54 -40.84 -71.45
N LYS A 75 81.52 -40.04 -70.98
CA LYS A 75 82.23 -39.03 -71.80
C LYS A 75 83.44 -39.58 -72.56
N ALA A 76 83.96 -40.75 -72.17
CA ALA A 76 85.19 -41.32 -72.71
C ALA A 76 84.97 -42.36 -73.83
N ARG A 77 83.71 -42.67 -74.20
CA ARG A 77 83.43 -43.52 -75.37
C ARG A 77 83.75 -42.79 -76.68
N PRO A 78 84.48 -43.40 -77.63
CA PRO A 78 84.59 -42.89 -78.99
C PRO A 78 83.19 -42.72 -79.61
N LYS A 79 83.01 -41.67 -80.43
CA LYS A 79 81.81 -41.56 -81.27
C LYS A 79 81.75 -42.79 -82.19
N PRO A 80 80.63 -43.53 -82.28
CA PRO A 80 80.47 -44.51 -83.33
C PRO A 80 80.56 -43.82 -84.70
N ARG A 81 81.19 -44.48 -85.68
CA ARG A 81 81.20 -44.00 -87.07
C ARG A 81 79.77 -43.85 -87.57
N SER A 82 79.51 -42.77 -88.30
CA SER A 82 78.30 -42.62 -89.11
C SER A 82 78.14 -43.83 -90.05
N PRO A 83 76.92 -44.34 -90.27
CA PRO A 83 76.68 -45.29 -91.35
C PRO A 83 77.09 -44.68 -92.70
N SER A 84 77.75 -45.47 -93.54
CA SER A 84 78.10 -45.10 -94.91
C SER A 84 76.84 -44.98 -95.77
N GLN A 85 76.73 -43.88 -96.54
CA GLN A 85 75.54 -43.53 -97.31
C GLN A 85 75.75 -43.85 -98.79
N SER A 86 75.09 -44.90 -99.31
CA SER A 86 75.16 -45.27 -100.73
C SER A 86 74.04 -46.21 -101.21
N SER A 87 72.88 -45.67 -101.56
CA SER A 87 72.08 -46.09 -102.74
C SER A 87 70.80 -45.27 -102.88
N SER A 88 70.44 -44.99 -104.13
CA SER A 88 69.18 -44.43 -104.65
C SER A 88 67.89 -44.68 -103.86
N ASN A 89 67.11 -43.61 -103.61
CA ASN A 89 65.88 -43.33 -104.37
C ASN A 89 65.37 -41.90 -104.09
N GLU A 90 64.62 -41.33 -105.03
CA GLU A 90 64.06 -39.96 -104.96
C GLU A 90 62.67 -39.95 -104.30
N GLU A 91 62.62 -40.03 -102.98
CA GLU A 91 61.36 -39.87 -102.23
C GLU A 91 61.41 -38.65 -101.27
N ASP A 92 60.80 -37.58 -101.77
CA ASP A 92 60.19 -36.44 -101.08
C ASP A 92 60.94 -35.79 -99.89
N LEU A 93 61.60 -34.66 -100.17
CA LEU A 93 62.18 -33.76 -99.16
C LEU A 93 61.14 -33.16 -98.20
N GLY A 94 59.87 -33.05 -98.61
CA GLY A 94 58.77 -32.49 -97.81
C GLY A 94 58.49 -33.32 -96.57
N GLN A 95 58.23 -34.62 -96.74
CA GLN A 95 57.99 -35.57 -95.64
C GLN A 95 59.15 -35.58 -94.63
N ARG A 96 60.39 -35.44 -95.12
CA ARG A 96 61.60 -35.41 -94.28
C ARG A 96 61.83 -34.08 -93.55
N LEU A 97 61.21 -32.99 -94.02
CA LEU A 97 61.10 -31.73 -93.28
C LEU A 97 59.99 -31.82 -92.25
N GLU A 98 58.83 -32.36 -92.62
CA GLU A 98 57.67 -32.51 -91.75
C GLU A 98 57.97 -33.38 -90.54
N ALA A 99 58.56 -34.56 -90.72
CA ALA A 99 58.98 -35.42 -89.61
C ALA A 99 59.95 -34.74 -88.63
N LYS A 100 60.80 -33.81 -89.11
CA LYS A 100 61.67 -32.99 -88.26
C LYS A 100 60.89 -31.90 -87.50
N LEU A 101 59.88 -31.30 -88.13
CA LEU A 101 59.01 -30.31 -87.49
C LEU A 101 58.09 -30.96 -86.45
N GLN A 102 57.54 -32.14 -86.74
CA GLN A 102 56.77 -32.96 -85.80
C GLN A 102 57.65 -33.35 -84.60
N ALA A 103 58.84 -33.93 -84.81
CA ALA A 103 59.76 -34.28 -83.72
C ALA A 103 60.24 -33.05 -82.91
N ALA A 104 60.37 -31.88 -83.54
CA ALA A 104 60.67 -30.62 -82.85
C ALA A 104 59.48 -30.11 -82.01
N HIS A 105 58.25 -30.30 -82.52
CA HIS A 105 57.00 -29.96 -81.82
C HIS A 105 56.79 -30.88 -80.61
N GLU A 106 56.91 -32.19 -80.76
CA GLU A 106 56.89 -33.17 -79.67
C GLU A 106 57.94 -32.86 -78.60
N LYS A 107 59.17 -32.52 -79.02
CA LYS A 107 60.25 -32.11 -78.11
C LYS A 107 59.89 -30.82 -77.34
N ARG A 108 59.26 -29.84 -78.00
CA ARG A 108 58.73 -28.63 -77.35
C ARG A 108 57.63 -28.96 -76.34
N LEU A 109 56.66 -29.80 -76.70
CA LEU A 109 55.62 -30.27 -75.79
C LEU A 109 56.20 -31.04 -74.59
N SER A 110 57.18 -31.91 -74.81
CA SER A 110 57.87 -32.66 -73.75
C SER A 110 58.59 -31.74 -72.76
N ILE A 111 59.19 -30.64 -73.24
CA ILE A 111 59.82 -29.62 -72.39
C ILE A 111 58.76 -28.84 -71.60
N LEU A 112 57.65 -28.44 -72.23
CA LEU A 112 56.54 -27.74 -71.57
C LEU A 112 55.89 -28.61 -70.48
N ALA A 113 55.60 -29.88 -70.77
CA ALA A 113 55.06 -30.82 -69.80
C ALA A 113 56.01 -31.02 -68.60
N LYS A 114 57.33 -31.14 -68.84
CA LYS A 114 58.33 -31.22 -67.78
C LYS A 114 58.42 -29.94 -66.94
N ALA A 115 58.21 -28.77 -67.54
CA ALA A 115 58.14 -27.50 -66.83
C ALA A 115 56.85 -27.40 -65.98
N GLN A 116 55.69 -27.76 -66.53
CA GLN A 116 54.41 -27.80 -65.83
C GLN A 116 54.45 -28.77 -64.63
N MET A 117 54.94 -30.00 -64.82
CA MET A 117 55.12 -30.97 -63.73
C MET A 117 56.09 -30.49 -62.63
N ARG A 118 57.09 -29.67 -62.98
CA ARG A 118 57.98 -29.04 -62.00
C ARG A 118 57.29 -27.91 -61.23
N LEU A 119 56.44 -27.12 -61.89
CA LEU A 119 55.67 -26.05 -61.25
C LEU A 119 54.59 -26.61 -60.33
N ALA A 120 53.87 -27.66 -60.76
CA ALA A 120 52.89 -28.36 -59.92
C ALA A 120 53.51 -28.84 -58.60
N ARG A 121 54.66 -29.54 -58.65
CA ARG A 121 55.40 -29.99 -57.46
C ARG A 121 55.89 -28.85 -56.55
N LEU A 122 56.15 -27.66 -57.10
CA LEU A 122 56.50 -26.50 -56.29
C LEU A 122 55.28 -25.88 -55.60
N ASP A 123 54.08 -25.99 -56.20
CA ASP A 123 52.84 -25.56 -55.54
C ASP A 123 52.33 -26.59 -54.53
N GLU A 124 52.44 -27.90 -54.80
CA GLU A 124 52.22 -28.98 -53.81
C GLU A 124 53.03 -28.72 -52.52
N LEU A 125 54.32 -28.40 -52.66
CA LEU A 125 55.19 -28.05 -51.53
C LEU A 125 54.79 -26.73 -50.85
N ARG A 126 54.28 -25.74 -51.59
CA ARG A 126 53.75 -24.49 -51.04
C ARG A 126 52.47 -24.74 -50.23
N GLN A 127 51.55 -25.55 -50.74
CA GLN A 127 50.30 -25.91 -50.07
C GLN A 127 50.56 -26.77 -48.82
N ALA A 128 51.49 -27.73 -48.88
CA ALA A 128 51.94 -28.50 -47.73
C ALA A 128 52.62 -27.63 -46.66
N ALA A 129 53.38 -26.61 -47.06
CA ALA A 129 53.95 -25.64 -46.13
C ALA A 129 52.86 -24.74 -45.48
N LYS A 130 51.85 -24.31 -46.26
CA LYS A 130 50.71 -23.51 -45.78
C LYS A 130 49.87 -24.27 -44.75
N THR A 131 49.38 -25.46 -45.11
CA THR A 131 48.62 -26.33 -44.19
C THR A 131 49.46 -26.70 -42.96
N GLY A 132 50.77 -26.92 -43.13
CA GLY A 132 51.69 -27.11 -42.00
C GLY A 132 51.83 -25.91 -41.05
N VAL A 133 51.54 -24.68 -41.49
CA VAL A 133 51.43 -23.49 -40.62
C VAL A 133 50.05 -23.44 -39.96
N GLU A 134 48.98 -23.66 -40.72
CA GLU A 134 47.59 -23.62 -40.24
C GLU A 134 47.38 -24.63 -39.10
N MET A 135 47.79 -25.89 -39.30
CA MET A 135 47.76 -26.95 -38.28
C MET A 135 48.63 -26.67 -37.03
N ARG A 136 49.57 -25.73 -37.07
CA ARG A 136 50.30 -25.29 -35.86
C ARG A 136 49.54 -24.22 -35.12
N PHE A 137 49.00 -23.23 -35.84
CA PHE A 137 48.19 -22.17 -35.25
C PHE A 137 46.92 -22.71 -34.57
N GLU A 138 46.27 -23.71 -35.16
CA GLU A 138 45.12 -24.39 -34.56
C GLU A 138 45.47 -25.08 -33.24
N ARG A 139 46.58 -25.85 -33.20
CA ARG A 139 47.05 -26.50 -31.96
C ARG A 139 47.46 -25.51 -30.89
N GLU A 140 48.09 -24.39 -31.27
CA GLU A 140 48.43 -23.32 -30.33
C GLU A 140 47.15 -22.65 -29.78
N ARG A 141 46.13 -22.44 -30.61
CA ARG A 141 44.81 -21.94 -30.21
C ARG A 141 44.08 -22.92 -29.28
N GLU A 142 44.07 -24.21 -29.56
CA GLU A 142 43.49 -25.26 -28.70
C GLU A 142 44.19 -25.29 -27.33
N MET A 143 45.52 -25.36 -27.32
CA MET A 143 46.32 -25.38 -26.09
C MET A 143 46.15 -24.11 -25.25
N LEU A 144 45.94 -22.95 -25.88
CA LEU A 144 45.60 -21.71 -25.18
C LEU A 144 44.15 -21.71 -24.67
N GLY A 145 43.20 -22.24 -25.45
CA GLY A 145 41.79 -22.41 -25.08
C GLY A 145 41.63 -23.20 -23.79
N SER A 146 42.10 -24.45 -23.76
CA SER A 146 42.02 -25.31 -22.57
C SER A 146 42.77 -24.75 -21.36
N LYS A 147 43.83 -23.96 -21.59
CA LYS A 147 44.57 -23.26 -20.52
C LYS A 147 43.83 -22.04 -19.96
N VAL A 148 42.99 -21.38 -20.77
CA VAL A 148 42.07 -20.35 -20.31
C VAL A 148 40.89 -20.99 -19.57
N GLU A 149 40.26 -22.03 -20.13
CA GLU A 149 39.17 -22.78 -19.50
C GLU A 149 39.54 -23.31 -18.11
N SER A 150 40.70 -23.96 -18.00
CA SER A 150 41.23 -24.45 -16.71
C SER A 150 41.43 -23.33 -15.69
N ARG A 151 41.89 -22.14 -16.12
CA ARG A 151 42.02 -20.95 -15.25
C ARG A 151 40.69 -20.35 -14.85
N VAL A 152 39.68 -20.34 -15.73
CA VAL A 152 38.31 -19.90 -15.42
C VAL A 152 37.70 -20.82 -14.38
N GLN A 153 37.74 -22.14 -14.59
CA GLN A 153 37.27 -23.14 -13.61
C GLN A 153 37.97 -22.99 -12.25
N GLN A 154 39.28 -22.77 -12.24
CA GLN A 154 40.03 -22.52 -11.00
C GLN A 154 39.60 -21.21 -10.31
N ALA A 155 39.34 -20.15 -11.07
CA ALA A 155 38.84 -18.88 -10.53
C ALA A 155 37.41 -19.01 -9.97
N GLU A 156 36.54 -19.79 -10.61
CA GLU A 156 35.18 -20.10 -10.13
C GLU A 156 35.22 -20.91 -8.83
N LEU A 157 36.06 -21.95 -8.75
CA LEU A 157 36.26 -22.71 -7.51
C LEU A 157 36.76 -21.81 -6.37
N ASN A 158 37.73 -20.93 -6.64
CA ASN A 158 38.22 -19.95 -5.66
C ASN A 158 37.11 -18.97 -5.22
N ARG A 159 36.30 -18.46 -6.16
CA ARG A 159 35.14 -17.60 -5.88
C ARG A 159 34.12 -18.31 -5.00
N MET A 160 33.81 -19.57 -5.29
CA MET A 160 32.89 -20.39 -4.48
C MET A 160 33.43 -20.67 -3.08
N LEU A 161 34.73 -20.93 -2.91
CA LEU A 161 35.36 -21.07 -1.60
C LEU A 161 35.26 -19.78 -0.77
N ILE A 162 35.51 -18.61 -1.37
CA ILE A 162 35.38 -17.30 -0.72
C ILE A 162 33.92 -17.05 -0.29
N LEU A 163 32.95 -17.29 -1.18
CA LEU A 163 31.52 -17.14 -0.88
C LEU A 163 31.07 -18.09 0.24
N ASN A 164 31.52 -19.35 0.23
CA ASN A 164 31.22 -20.32 1.28
C ASN A 164 31.85 -19.92 2.62
N ALA A 165 33.09 -19.43 2.64
CA ALA A 165 33.72 -18.92 3.85
C ALA A 165 32.99 -17.69 4.42
N TYR A 166 32.54 -16.77 3.56
CA TYR A 166 31.73 -15.62 3.97
C TYR A 166 30.37 -16.04 4.52
N ASN A 167 29.67 -16.96 3.85
CA ASN A 167 28.39 -17.51 4.31
C ASN A 167 28.52 -18.21 5.67
N GLN A 168 29.58 -19.00 5.89
CA GLN A 168 29.86 -19.62 7.20
C GLN A 168 30.15 -18.59 8.29
N ARG A 169 30.92 -17.51 7.99
CA ARG A 169 31.14 -16.40 8.94
C ARG A 169 29.82 -15.72 9.31
N ARG A 170 28.96 -15.43 8.32
CA ARG A 170 27.64 -14.82 8.51
C ARG A 170 26.68 -15.72 9.29
N ALA A 171 26.73 -17.03 9.08
CA ALA A 171 25.97 -18.02 9.85
C ALA A 171 26.41 -18.05 11.33
N LYS A 172 27.72 -18.17 11.60
CA LYS A 172 28.29 -18.14 12.96
C LYS A 172 27.99 -16.81 13.69
N LEU A 173 27.92 -15.68 12.97
CA LEU A 173 27.50 -14.40 13.53
C LEU A 173 26.01 -14.41 13.94
N LYS A 174 25.13 -14.89 13.06
CA LYS A 174 23.68 -15.05 13.35
C LYS A 174 23.42 -16.01 14.51
N GLU A 175 24.22 -17.06 14.64
CA GLU A 175 24.12 -18.00 15.76
C GLU A 175 24.56 -17.34 17.09
N ARG A 176 25.68 -16.60 17.09
CA ARG A 176 26.12 -15.85 18.28
C ARG A 176 25.10 -14.80 18.72
N SER A 177 24.46 -14.10 17.78
CA SER A 177 23.42 -13.12 18.12
C SER A 177 22.13 -13.79 18.61
N SER A 178 21.69 -14.90 18.01
CA SER A 178 20.50 -15.64 18.49
C SER A 178 20.73 -16.26 19.87
N GLN A 179 21.90 -16.84 20.14
CA GLN A 179 22.27 -17.31 21.48
C GLN A 179 22.31 -16.16 22.51
N SER A 180 22.79 -14.98 22.14
CA SER A 180 22.79 -13.79 23.00
C SER A 180 21.37 -13.32 23.33
N LEU A 181 20.49 -13.24 22.31
CA LEU A 181 19.08 -12.91 22.48
C LEU A 181 18.35 -13.93 23.34
N PHE A 182 18.60 -15.23 23.16
CA PHE A 182 18.02 -16.29 24.01
C PHE A 182 18.44 -16.14 25.48
N ARG A 183 19.74 -15.88 25.74
CA ARG A 183 20.25 -15.58 27.09
C ARG A 183 19.61 -14.33 27.69
N ARG A 184 19.31 -13.30 26.89
CA ARG A 184 18.56 -12.11 27.33
C ARG A 184 17.10 -12.45 27.66
N MET A 185 16.37 -13.13 26.78
CA MET A 185 14.98 -13.52 27.03
C MET A 185 14.84 -14.42 28.26
N ALA A 186 15.77 -15.33 28.49
CA ALA A 186 15.79 -16.16 29.71
C ALA A 186 15.97 -15.35 31.00
N ARG A 187 16.75 -14.26 30.98
CA ARG A 187 16.89 -13.32 32.11
C ARG A 187 15.60 -12.52 32.33
N GLU A 188 15.01 -12.00 31.24
CA GLU A 188 13.76 -11.24 31.30
C GLU A 188 12.57 -12.10 31.75
N SER A 189 12.51 -13.38 31.36
CA SER A 189 11.48 -14.31 31.84
C SER A 189 11.60 -14.54 33.35
N LYS A 190 12.80 -14.86 33.85
CA LYS A 190 13.07 -15.02 35.29
C LYS A 190 12.76 -13.76 36.10
N TYR A 191 12.92 -12.56 35.51
CA TYR A 191 12.47 -11.31 36.12
C TYR A 191 10.94 -11.22 36.15
N LYS A 192 10.25 -11.47 35.03
CA LYS A 192 8.78 -11.47 34.94
C LYS A 192 8.15 -12.49 35.91
N GLU A 193 8.75 -13.65 36.13
CA GLU A 193 8.36 -14.64 37.14
C GLU A 193 8.47 -14.09 38.57
N ARG A 194 9.60 -13.48 38.95
CA ARG A 194 9.78 -12.84 40.26
C ARG A 194 8.74 -11.75 40.51
N VAL A 195 8.44 -10.93 39.50
CA VAL A 195 7.39 -9.89 39.58
C VAL A 195 6.00 -10.51 39.76
N ARG A 196 5.64 -11.55 38.99
CA ARG A 196 4.39 -12.30 39.14
C ARG A 196 4.24 -12.90 40.55
N ALA A 197 5.30 -13.51 41.08
CA ALA A 197 5.33 -14.05 42.43
C ALA A 197 5.14 -12.95 43.49
N ALA A 198 5.84 -11.82 43.39
CA ALA A 198 5.68 -10.68 44.30
C ALA A 198 4.25 -10.11 44.28
N ILE A 199 3.62 -10.01 43.10
CA ILE A 199 2.20 -9.60 42.98
C ILE A 199 1.28 -10.62 43.64
N HIS A 200 1.52 -11.93 43.45
CA HIS A 200 0.74 -12.98 44.10
C HIS A 200 0.85 -12.93 45.63
N HIS A 201 2.07 -12.80 46.18
CA HIS A 201 2.28 -12.63 47.62
C HIS A 201 1.59 -11.37 48.18
N LYS A 202 1.64 -10.23 47.47
CA LYS A 202 0.89 -9.02 47.85
C LYS A 202 -0.63 -9.25 47.87
N ARG A 203 -1.19 -9.95 46.88
CA ARG A 203 -2.62 -10.32 46.82
C ARG A 203 -3.02 -11.23 47.99
N VAL A 204 -2.26 -12.29 48.26
CA VAL A 204 -2.52 -13.22 49.38
C VAL A 204 -2.42 -12.50 50.73
N ALA A 205 -1.46 -11.60 50.91
CA ALA A 205 -1.34 -10.79 52.13
C ALA A 205 -2.53 -9.83 52.32
N ALA A 206 -3.00 -9.19 51.24
CA ALA A 206 -4.17 -8.32 51.27
C ALA A 206 -5.46 -9.11 51.58
N GLU A 207 -5.65 -10.29 50.99
CA GLU A 207 -6.80 -11.14 51.29
C GLU A 207 -6.76 -11.67 52.74
N LYS A 208 -5.59 -12.07 53.26
CA LYS A 208 -5.44 -12.46 54.67
C LYS A 208 -5.84 -11.32 55.62
N LYS A 209 -5.46 -10.07 55.32
CA LYS A 209 -5.92 -8.88 56.07
C LYS A 209 -7.43 -8.70 55.97
N ARG A 210 -8.01 -8.76 54.76
CA ARG A 210 -9.46 -8.62 54.50
C ARG A 210 -10.28 -9.65 55.29
N LEU A 211 -9.87 -10.92 55.28
CA LEU A 211 -10.53 -12.00 56.01
C LEU A 211 -10.45 -11.78 57.53
N GLY A 212 -9.31 -11.35 58.06
CA GLY A 212 -9.15 -11.01 59.48
C GLY A 212 -10.09 -9.90 59.96
N LEU A 213 -10.26 -8.85 59.15
CA LEU A 213 -11.23 -7.77 59.43
C LEU A 213 -12.67 -8.27 59.43
N LEU A 214 -13.08 -9.02 58.39
CA LEU A 214 -14.42 -9.60 58.29
C LEU A 214 -14.73 -10.58 59.44
N GLU A 215 -13.74 -11.33 59.92
CA GLU A 215 -13.89 -12.15 61.13
C GLU A 215 -14.07 -11.32 62.41
N ALA A 216 -13.32 -10.22 62.56
CA ALA A 216 -13.47 -9.32 63.70
C ALA A 216 -14.87 -8.68 63.74
N GLU A 217 -15.39 -8.24 62.58
CA GLU A 217 -16.76 -7.75 62.46
C GLU A 217 -17.80 -8.82 62.75
N LYS A 218 -17.62 -10.04 62.21
CA LYS A 218 -18.48 -11.20 62.47
C LYS A 218 -18.50 -11.57 63.96
N LYS A 219 -17.37 -11.43 64.68
CA LYS A 219 -17.28 -11.59 66.14
C LYS A 219 -18.03 -10.47 66.87
N LYS A 220 -17.84 -9.19 66.50
CA LYS A 220 -18.58 -8.03 67.05
C LYS A 220 -20.10 -8.16 66.84
N ALA A 221 -20.55 -8.56 65.65
CA ALA A 221 -21.96 -8.77 65.32
C ALA A 221 -22.59 -9.91 66.15
N ARG A 222 -21.87 -11.04 66.30
CA ARG A 222 -22.30 -12.15 67.17
C ARG A 222 -22.46 -11.70 68.64
N ALA A 223 -21.54 -10.90 69.16
CA ALA A 223 -21.63 -10.35 70.51
C ALA A 223 -22.87 -9.46 70.70
N ARG A 224 -23.14 -8.53 69.76
CA ARG A 224 -24.36 -7.70 69.77
C ARG A 224 -25.64 -8.55 69.75
N VAL A 225 -25.72 -9.59 68.91
CA VAL A 225 -26.88 -10.51 68.85
C VAL A 225 -27.07 -11.30 70.16
N LEU A 226 -25.97 -11.70 70.83
CA LEU A 226 -26.04 -12.34 72.14
C LEU A 226 -26.55 -11.38 73.22
N GLN A 227 -26.11 -10.12 73.21
CA GLN A 227 -26.59 -9.08 74.12
C GLN A 227 -28.10 -8.81 73.91
N VAL A 228 -28.55 -8.64 72.66
CA VAL A 228 -29.97 -8.49 72.32
C VAL A 228 -30.79 -9.71 72.77
N ARG A 229 -30.27 -10.94 72.61
CA ARG A 229 -30.93 -12.15 73.13
C ARG A 229 -31.04 -12.18 74.66
N ARG A 230 -30.03 -11.67 75.40
CA ARG A 230 -30.10 -11.55 76.87
C ARG A 230 -31.18 -10.55 77.28
N VAL A 231 -31.21 -9.36 76.68
CA VAL A 231 -32.23 -8.33 76.94
C VAL A 231 -33.64 -8.83 76.59
N ALA A 232 -33.82 -9.48 75.43
CA ALA A 232 -35.10 -10.03 75.02
C ALA A 232 -35.62 -11.12 75.98
N LYS A 233 -34.74 -12.00 76.50
CA LYS A 233 -35.09 -12.96 77.56
C LYS A 233 -35.49 -12.25 78.86
N PHE A 234 -34.74 -11.25 79.30
CA PHE A 234 -35.06 -10.48 80.51
C PHE A 234 -36.45 -9.82 80.42
N VAL A 235 -36.73 -9.09 79.33
CA VAL A 235 -38.04 -8.44 79.10
C VAL A 235 -39.17 -9.46 78.97
N SER A 236 -38.91 -10.64 78.38
CA SER A 236 -39.89 -11.73 78.29
C SER A 236 -40.24 -12.29 79.68
N ASN A 237 -39.23 -12.54 80.51
CA ASN A 237 -39.41 -13.03 81.89
C ASN A 237 -40.12 -12.00 82.76
N GLN A 238 -39.76 -10.70 82.66
CA GLN A 238 -40.43 -9.60 83.36
C GLN A 238 -41.92 -9.55 83.00
N ARG A 239 -42.25 -9.51 81.70
CA ARG A 239 -43.64 -9.53 81.22
C ARG A 239 -44.39 -10.82 81.57
N GLU A 240 -43.69 -11.90 81.89
CA GLU A 240 -44.32 -13.12 82.40
C GLU A 240 -44.57 -13.05 83.92
N ALA A 241 -43.65 -12.48 84.70
CA ALA A 241 -43.86 -12.21 86.12
C ALA A 241 -45.02 -11.21 86.34
N GLU A 242 -45.11 -10.16 85.53
CA GLU A 242 -46.25 -9.23 85.49
C GLU A 242 -47.56 -9.96 85.15
N ARG A 243 -47.56 -10.85 84.16
CA ARG A 243 -48.72 -11.70 83.82
C ARG A 243 -49.03 -12.80 84.83
N ARG A 244 -48.09 -13.19 85.71
CA ARG A 244 -48.39 -14.02 86.89
C ARG A 244 -49.15 -13.15 87.89
N ARG A 245 -48.55 -12.06 88.38
CA ARG A 245 -49.19 -11.10 89.31
C ARG A 245 -50.60 -10.67 88.90
N MET A 246 -50.82 -10.36 87.62
CA MET A 246 -52.15 -9.97 87.12
C MET A 246 -53.17 -11.13 87.08
N ARG A 247 -52.72 -12.39 86.89
CA ARG A 247 -53.57 -13.58 87.06
C ARG A 247 -53.86 -13.84 88.52
N ASP A 248 -52.85 -13.76 89.38
CA ASP A 248 -52.98 -13.97 90.82
C ASP A 248 -54.01 -12.97 91.41
N GLN A 249 -53.91 -11.69 91.04
CA GLN A 249 -54.90 -10.65 91.40
C GLN A 249 -56.30 -10.89 90.81
N LEU A 250 -56.40 -11.44 89.60
CA LEU A 250 -57.69 -11.83 89.00
C LEU A 250 -58.28 -13.04 89.71
N GLU A 251 -57.45 -14.00 90.13
CA GLU A 251 -57.87 -15.18 90.87
C GLU A 251 -58.32 -14.81 92.29
N ASP A 252 -57.63 -13.91 92.99
CA ASP A 252 -58.12 -13.32 94.25
C ASP A 252 -59.45 -12.58 94.08
N ARG A 253 -59.64 -11.87 92.96
CA ARG A 253 -60.92 -11.21 92.63
C ARG A 253 -62.01 -12.23 92.33
N LEU A 254 -61.70 -13.29 91.59
CA LEU A 254 -62.61 -14.39 91.27
C LEU A 254 -62.94 -15.24 92.50
N GLN A 255 -62.02 -15.43 93.44
CA GLN A 255 -62.28 -16.09 94.72
C GLN A 255 -63.16 -15.23 95.62
N ARG A 256 -62.92 -13.91 95.71
CA ARG A 256 -63.84 -12.98 96.40
C ARG A 256 -65.23 -12.99 95.76
N ALA A 257 -65.30 -12.87 94.44
CA ALA A 257 -66.55 -12.98 93.70
C ALA A 257 -67.19 -14.38 93.83
N LYS A 258 -66.43 -15.46 94.02
CA LYS A 258 -66.94 -16.81 94.28
C LYS A 258 -67.49 -16.95 95.71
N ARG A 259 -66.92 -16.26 96.70
CA ARG A 259 -67.47 -16.18 98.08
C ARG A 259 -68.80 -15.40 98.05
N GLN A 260 -68.80 -14.19 97.49
CA GLN A 260 -70.01 -13.38 97.27
C GLN A 260 -71.08 -14.11 96.43
N ARG A 261 -70.67 -14.85 95.39
CA ARG A 261 -71.58 -15.66 94.58
C ARG A 261 -72.02 -16.94 95.28
N ALA A 262 -71.26 -17.49 96.22
CA ALA A 262 -71.73 -18.59 97.06
C ALA A 262 -72.79 -18.10 98.05
N GLU A 263 -72.61 -16.93 98.65
CA GLU A 263 -73.62 -16.24 99.47
C GLU A 263 -74.89 -15.95 98.66
N TYR A 264 -74.75 -15.37 97.46
CA TYR A 264 -75.86 -15.06 96.55
C TYR A 264 -76.56 -16.30 95.96
N LEU A 265 -75.83 -17.38 95.66
CA LEU A 265 -76.43 -18.64 95.20
C LEU A 265 -77.07 -19.44 96.35
N ARG A 266 -76.65 -19.23 97.61
CA ARG A 266 -77.37 -19.73 98.79
C ARG A 266 -78.80 -19.16 98.89
N GLN A 267 -79.05 -18.02 98.24
CA GLN A 267 -80.35 -17.35 98.16
C GLN A 267 -81.16 -17.70 96.89
N ARG A 268 -80.61 -18.42 95.89
CA ARG A 268 -81.27 -18.60 94.59
C ARG A 268 -80.91 -19.90 93.85
N GLY A 269 -81.48 -21.01 94.30
CA GLY A 269 -81.39 -22.31 93.61
C GLY A 269 -82.55 -22.60 92.65
N ARG A 270 -82.28 -23.43 91.62
CA ARG A 270 -83.22 -24.00 90.61
C ARG A 270 -83.71 -22.98 89.55
N LEU A 271 -83.79 -23.27 88.23
CA LEU A 271 -83.62 -24.50 87.41
C LEU A 271 -83.13 -24.20 85.96
N HIS A 272 -82.52 -25.20 85.29
CA HIS A 272 -82.50 -25.61 83.84
C HIS A 272 -82.72 -24.62 82.64
N ASN A 273 -82.31 -24.91 81.37
CA ASN A 273 -81.27 -25.78 80.75
C ASN A 273 -81.04 -25.41 79.26
N THR A 274 -80.09 -26.09 78.60
CA THR A 274 -79.82 -26.22 77.13
C THR A 274 -81.03 -26.08 76.17
N ILE A 275 -80.92 -25.57 74.92
CA ILE A 275 -80.40 -26.29 73.73
C ILE A 275 -79.72 -25.33 72.70
N ARG A 276 -79.38 -25.81 71.48
CA ARG A 276 -77.99 -25.82 70.99
C ARG A 276 -77.86 -26.18 69.48
N VAL A 277 -77.09 -25.39 68.70
CA VAL A 277 -76.62 -25.59 67.28
C VAL A 277 -77.60 -25.29 66.12
N ASN A 278 -77.26 -24.30 65.26
CA ASN A 278 -77.15 -24.50 63.78
C ASN A 278 -76.34 -23.43 62.98
N LEU A 279 -75.28 -22.82 63.54
CA LEU A 279 -74.57 -21.69 62.89
C LEU A 279 -73.25 -22.03 62.16
N ASN A 280 -72.65 -23.20 62.43
CA ASN A 280 -71.24 -23.48 62.10
C ASN A 280 -70.89 -23.63 60.60
N ARG A 281 -71.86 -23.58 59.67
CA ARG A 281 -71.58 -23.67 58.22
C ARG A 281 -71.33 -22.29 57.58
N MET A 282 -72.10 -21.27 57.96
CA MET A 282 -71.92 -19.90 57.45
C MET A 282 -70.62 -19.25 57.97
N TYR A 283 -70.34 -19.38 59.27
CA TYR A 283 -69.14 -18.79 59.88
C TYR A 283 -67.85 -19.23 59.20
N LYS A 284 -67.70 -20.49 58.76
CA LYS A 284 -66.46 -20.95 58.11
C LYS A 284 -66.21 -20.32 56.72
N GLN A 285 -67.26 -19.97 55.97
CA GLN A 285 -67.11 -19.22 54.71
C GLN A 285 -66.88 -17.73 54.98
N ALA A 286 -67.57 -17.15 55.96
CA ALA A 286 -67.33 -15.80 56.42
C ALA A 286 -65.88 -15.62 56.93
N ASP A 287 -65.34 -16.57 57.68
CA ASP A 287 -63.97 -16.55 58.20
C ASP A 287 -62.92 -16.77 57.11
N LEU A 288 -63.17 -17.64 56.12
CA LEU A 288 -62.26 -17.77 54.98
C LEU A 288 -62.21 -16.51 54.13
N LEU A 289 -63.32 -15.77 54.02
CA LEU A 289 -63.37 -14.46 53.37
C LEU A 289 -62.77 -13.36 54.26
N SER A 290 -63.04 -13.34 55.56
CA SER A 290 -62.49 -12.35 56.50
C SER A 290 -60.98 -12.51 56.67
N ILE A 291 -60.46 -13.75 56.70
CA ILE A 291 -59.02 -14.04 56.71
C ILE A 291 -58.38 -13.64 55.39
N LYS A 292 -59.01 -13.91 54.23
CA LYS A 292 -58.50 -13.44 52.92
C LYS A 292 -58.49 -11.91 52.85
N LEU A 293 -59.59 -11.25 53.18
CA LEU A 293 -59.70 -9.79 53.22
C LEU A 293 -58.72 -9.18 54.23
N ALA A 294 -58.60 -9.72 55.45
CA ALA A 294 -57.66 -9.25 56.47
C ALA A 294 -56.19 -9.58 56.13
N ARG A 295 -55.91 -10.52 55.21
CA ARG A 295 -54.57 -10.79 54.67
C ARG A 295 -54.24 -9.82 53.54
N CYS A 296 -55.18 -9.57 52.63
CA CYS A 296 -55.08 -8.51 51.62
C CYS A 296 -54.97 -7.11 52.25
N TRP A 297 -55.73 -6.84 53.32
CA TRP A 297 -55.71 -5.58 54.07
C TRP A 297 -54.42 -5.41 54.86
N ARG A 298 -53.90 -6.47 55.52
CA ARG A 298 -52.56 -6.44 56.13
C ARG A 298 -51.46 -6.29 55.07
N GLN A 299 -51.60 -6.87 53.88
CA GLN A 299 -50.65 -6.69 52.78
C GLN A 299 -50.70 -5.25 52.22
N PHE A 300 -51.89 -4.66 52.10
CA PHE A 300 -52.10 -3.25 51.74
C PHE A 300 -51.50 -2.29 52.79
N LEU A 301 -51.77 -2.53 54.08
CA LEU A 301 -51.19 -1.77 55.20
C LEU A 301 -49.67 -1.91 55.29
N ASN A 302 -49.10 -3.05 54.90
CA ASN A 302 -47.64 -3.26 54.85
C ASN A 302 -46.99 -2.62 53.60
N GLN A 303 -47.70 -2.53 52.48
CA GLN A 303 -47.19 -1.87 51.26
C GLN A 303 -47.30 -0.34 51.32
N LYS A 304 -48.31 0.18 52.04
CA LYS A 304 -48.44 1.54 52.59
C LYS A 304 -48.12 2.74 51.67
N ARG A 305 -48.21 2.58 50.35
CA ARG A 305 -48.25 3.67 49.36
C ARG A 305 -49.44 3.48 48.43
N SER A 306 -50.28 4.52 48.29
CA SER A 306 -51.33 4.57 47.28
C SER A 306 -50.72 4.69 45.87
N THR A 307 -51.52 4.55 44.80
CA THR A 307 -51.04 4.85 43.44
C THR A 307 -50.54 6.29 43.32
N LEU A 308 -51.23 7.25 43.95
CA LEU A 308 -50.83 8.65 44.04
C LEU A 308 -49.53 8.84 44.86
N ALA A 309 -49.34 8.11 45.97
CA ALA A 309 -48.11 8.18 46.75
C ALA A 309 -46.91 7.49 46.07
N LEU A 310 -47.15 6.53 45.17
CA LEU A 310 -46.11 5.96 44.30
C LEU A 310 -45.77 6.91 43.15
N ALA A 311 -46.77 7.56 42.53
CA ALA A 311 -46.55 8.60 41.52
C ALA A 311 -45.77 9.79 42.10
N LYS A 312 -46.17 10.33 43.27
CA LYS A 312 -45.41 11.39 43.95
C LYS A 312 -43.98 10.97 44.34
N ALA A 313 -43.74 9.68 44.61
CA ALA A 313 -42.41 9.15 44.87
C ALA A 313 -41.59 8.81 43.61
N TYR A 314 -42.19 8.92 42.42
CA TYR A 314 -41.52 8.89 41.12
C TYR A 314 -41.25 10.32 40.62
N ASP A 315 -42.25 11.19 40.69
CA ASP A 315 -42.18 12.63 40.40
C ASP A 315 -41.06 13.32 41.21
N ALA A 316 -40.91 12.98 42.49
CA ALA A 316 -39.81 13.44 43.34
C ALA A 316 -38.40 12.99 42.90
N LEU A 317 -38.26 12.05 41.95
CA LEU A 317 -36.98 11.70 41.33
C LEU A 317 -36.57 12.71 40.25
N LYS A 318 -37.51 13.55 39.78
CA LYS A 318 -37.34 14.52 38.68
C LYS A 318 -36.80 13.88 37.39
N ILE A 319 -37.29 12.68 37.05
CA ILE A 319 -37.03 12.03 35.76
C ILE A 319 -38.22 12.33 34.85
N ASN A 320 -38.10 13.40 34.07
CA ASN A 320 -39.06 13.78 33.02
C ASN A 320 -38.34 14.20 31.72
N GLU A 321 -39.05 14.18 30.60
CA GLU A 321 -38.51 14.51 29.27
C GLU A 321 -37.60 15.76 29.25
N ASN A 322 -38.08 16.90 29.76
CA ASN A 322 -37.34 18.17 29.74
C ASN A 322 -36.06 18.13 30.59
N SER A 323 -36.11 17.48 31.76
CA SER A 323 -34.94 17.29 32.63
C SER A 323 -33.91 16.32 32.04
N VAL A 324 -34.35 15.39 31.20
CA VAL A 324 -33.52 14.33 30.60
C VAL A 324 -32.84 14.83 29.33
N LYS A 325 -33.50 15.67 28.54
CA LYS A 325 -32.90 16.38 27.38
C LYS A 325 -31.91 17.50 27.78
N SER A 326 -31.82 17.86 29.07
CA SER A 326 -30.96 18.96 29.58
C SER A 326 -29.90 18.54 30.62
N MET A 327 -29.87 17.27 31.01
CA MET A 327 -28.90 16.71 31.96
C MET A 327 -27.76 15.99 31.20
N PRO A 328 -26.50 15.98 31.69
CA PRO A 328 -25.44 15.18 31.07
C PRO A 328 -25.66 13.65 31.23
N PHE A 329 -25.26 12.88 30.21
CA PHE A 329 -25.42 11.42 30.16
C PHE A 329 -24.92 10.68 31.40
N GLU A 330 -23.73 11.05 31.91
CA GLU A 330 -23.13 10.42 33.09
C GLU A 330 -23.98 10.61 34.35
N GLN A 331 -24.56 11.80 34.51
CA GLN A 331 -25.43 12.14 35.64
C GLN A 331 -26.76 11.38 35.54
N LEU A 332 -27.33 11.30 34.32
CA LEU A 332 -28.54 10.52 34.05
C LEU A 332 -28.31 9.01 34.34
N ALA A 333 -27.19 8.47 33.88
CA ALA A 333 -26.82 7.07 34.11
C ALA A 333 -26.68 6.76 35.60
N LEU A 334 -26.00 7.61 36.38
CA LEU A 334 -25.86 7.45 37.84
C LEU A 334 -27.20 7.51 38.57
N LEU A 335 -28.13 8.38 38.14
CA LEU A 335 -29.49 8.45 38.71
C LEU A 335 -30.32 7.20 38.41
N ILE A 336 -30.23 6.66 37.19
CA ILE A 336 -30.93 5.45 36.72
C ILE A 336 -30.37 4.18 37.36
N GLU A 337 -29.04 4.07 37.53
CA GLU A 337 -28.37 2.96 38.22
C GLU A 337 -28.63 2.96 39.73
N SER A 338 -28.99 4.11 40.32
CA SER A 338 -29.17 4.23 41.77
C SER A 338 -30.20 3.24 42.33
N THR A 339 -29.83 2.56 43.42
CA THR A 339 -30.69 1.53 44.03
C THR A 339 -32.02 2.08 44.54
N THR A 340 -32.09 3.39 44.79
CA THR A 340 -33.30 4.15 45.11
C THR A 340 -34.24 4.26 43.93
N THR A 341 -33.77 4.76 42.77
CA THR A 341 -34.57 4.87 41.53
C THR A 341 -35.06 3.51 41.07
N LEU A 342 -34.19 2.50 41.05
CA LEU A 342 -34.57 1.13 40.68
C LEU A 342 -35.64 0.52 41.61
N GLN A 343 -35.76 0.97 42.87
CA GLN A 343 -36.78 0.51 43.80
C GLN A 343 -38.10 1.32 43.71
N THR A 344 -38.04 2.63 43.55
CA THR A 344 -39.24 3.49 43.41
C THR A 344 -39.97 3.21 42.10
N VAL A 345 -39.23 3.19 40.99
CA VAL A 345 -39.75 2.89 39.64
C VAL A 345 -40.34 1.49 39.61
N LYS A 346 -39.66 0.49 40.22
CA LYS A 346 -40.21 -0.86 40.34
C LYS A 346 -41.53 -0.90 41.11
N ALA A 347 -41.60 -0.28 42.28
CA ALA A 347 -42.81 -0.30 43.10
C ALA A 347 -44.02 0.35 42.39
N LEU A 348 -43.77 1.34 41.52
CA LEU A 348 -44.77 1.95 40.65
C LEU A 348 -45.17 1.01 39.49
N LEU A 349 -44.20 0.44 38.74
CA LEU A 349 -44.48 -0.45 37.62
C LEU A 349 -45.18 -1.76 38.06
N ASP A 350 -44.74 -2.39 39.14
CA ASP A 350 -45.41 -3.56 39.75
C ASP A 350 -46.88 -3.24 40.12
N ARG A 351 -47.15 -1.97 40.51
CA ARG A 351 -48.49 -1.48 40.84
C ARG A 351 -49.33 -1.18 39.60
N LEU A 352 -48.75 -0.64 38.53
CA LEU A 352 -49.43 -0.46 37.23
C LEU A 352 -49.77 -1.80 36.58
N GLU A 353 -48.84 -2.78 36.60
CA GLU A 353 -49.09 -4.15 36.14
C GLU A 353 -50.24 -4.80 36.92
N SER A 354 -50.27 -4.60 38.24
CA SER A 354 -51.37 -5.05 39.10
C SER A 354 -52.71 -4.38 38.76
N ARG A 355 -52.71 -3.08 38.41
CA ARG A 355 -53.93 -2.37 37.97
C ARG A 355 -54.40 -2.86 36.60
N LEU A 356 -53.48 -3.05 35.65
CA LEU A 356 -53.79 -3.55 34.31
C LEU A 356 -54.37 -4.96 34.35
N LYS A 357 -53.84 -5.85 35.20
CA LYS A 357 -54.39 -7.19 35.43
C LYS A 357 -55.84 -7.15 35.95
N VAL A 358 -56.16 -6.24 36.87
CA VAL A 358 -57.53 -6.03 37.36
C VAL A 358 -58.44 -5.42 36.28
N PHE A 359 -57.93 -4.47 35.50
CA PHE A 359 -58.67 -3.88 34.37
C PHE A 359 -59.01 -4.92 33.29
N ARG A 360 -58.03 -5.73 32.88
CA ARG A 360 -58.22 -6.82 31.91
C ARG A 360 -59.11 -7.94 32.44
N ALA A 361 -59.06 -8.27 33.72
CA ALA A 361 -60.01 -9.20 34.34
C ALA A 361 -61.47 -8.70 34.32
N PHE A 362 -61.69 -7.38 34.28
CA PHE A 362 -63.01 -6.78 34.04
C PHE A 362 -63.39 -6.77 32.56
N ALA A 363 -62.45 -6.39 31.66
CA ALA A 363 -62.70 -6.31 30.22
C ALA A 363 -62.91 -7.68 29.54
N ALA A 364 -62.35 -8.76 30.12
CA ALA A 364 -62.56 -10.13 29.65
C ALA A 364 -64.03 -10.59 29.76
N ALA A 365 -64.85 -9.92 30.58
CA ALA A 365 -66.30 -10.17 30.66
C ALA A 365 -67.10 -9.45 29.53
N SER A 366 -66.45 -8.57 28.75
CA SER A 366 -67.07 -7.77 27.68
C SER A 366 -66.43 -8.00 26.31
N ASN A 367 -65.78 -9.16 26.10
CA ASN A 367 -65.38 -9.71 24.81
C ASN A 367 -64.55 -8.79 23.87
N GLN A 368 -63.73 -7.89 24.42
CA GLN A 368 -62.82 -7.04 23.64
C GLN A 368 -61.36 -7.17 24.10
N PHE A 369 -60.46 -7.32 23.12
CA PHE A 369 -59.00 -7.47 23.22
C PHE A 369 -58.48 -8.69 24.00
N GLY A 370 -58.10 -9.72 23.24
CA GLY A 370 -57.13 -10.72 23.68
C GLY A 370 -55.73 -10.11 23.92
N PRO A 371 -54.84 -10.76 24.68
CA PRO A 371 -53.58 -10.15 25.11
C PRO A 371 -52.44 -10.27 24.08
N ASP A 372 -51.73 -9.16 23.84
CA ASP A 372 -50.42 -9.18 23.17
C ASP A 372 -49.43 -10.04 23.98
N ASN A 373 -49.06 -11.18 23.40
CA ASN A 373 -48.25 -12.23 24.05
C ASN A 373 -46.75 -11.90 24.01
N ILE A 374 -46.35 -10.86 24.74
CA ILE A 374 -44.96 -10.40 24.84
C ILE A 374 -44.03 -11.30 25.68
N ASP A 375 -44.49 -12.45 26.18
CA ASP A 375 -43.68 -13.38 26.96
C ASP A 375 -42.46 -13.90 26.18
N HIS A 376 -42.51 -13.90 24.85
CA HIS A 376 -41.37 -14.24 23.98
C HIS A 376 -40.31 -13.13 23.94
N LEU A 377 -40.72 -11.87 23.92
CA LEU A 377 -39.85 -10.68 24.02
C LEU A 377 -39.19 -10.61 25.40
N LEU A 378 -39.98 -10.77 26.46
CA LEU A 378 -39.51 -10.71 27.84
C LEU A 378 -38.49 -11.81 28.16
N LYS A 379 -38.55 -12.97 27.49
CA LYS A 379 -37.50 -14.01 27.57
C LYS A 379 -36.18 -13.58 26.92
N ARG A 380 -36.20 -12.84 25.81
CA ARG A 380 -34.98 -12.33 25.14
C ARG A 380 -34.26 -11.25 25.97
N VAL A 381 -35.00 -10.44 26.73
CA VAL A 381 -34.41 -9.38 27.58
C VAL A 381 -34.19 -9.82 29.04
N ALA A 382 -34.51 -11.07 29.40
CA ALA A 382 -34.31 -11.59 30.75
C ALA A 382 -32.83 -11.93 31.01
N SER A 383 -32.17 -11.16 31.87
CA SER A 383 -30.75 -11.38 32.21
C SER A 383 -30.49 -12.82 32.69
N PRO A 384 -29.54 -13.56 32.09
CA PRO A 384 -29.28 -14.94 32.47
C PRO A 384 -28.78 -15.02 33.91
N LYS A 385 -29.38 -15.94 34.70
CA LYS A 385 -28.91 -16.22 36.06
C LYS A 385 -27.49 -16.79 35.98
N LYS A 386 -26.49 -16.04 36.47
CA LYS A 386 -25.12 -16.54 36.66
C LYS A 386 -25.16 -17.95 37.25
N ARG A 387 -24.77 -18.96 36.45
CA ARG A 387 -24.43 -20.27 36.97
C ARG A 387 -23.21 -20.07 37.86
N TYR A 388 -23.38 -20.16 39.17
CA TYR A 388 -22.24 -20.34 40.05
C TYR A 388 -21.51 -21.61 39.60
N THR A 389 -20.21 -21.50 39.36
CA THR A 389 -19.39 -22.63 38.90
C THR A 389 -19.51 -23.79 39.89
N PRO A 390 -19.73 -25.03 39.42
CA PRO A 390 -19.81 -26.20 40.29
C PRO A 390 -18.43 -26.41 40.94
N ARG A 391 -18.34 -26.11 42.24
CA ARG A 391 -17.10 -26.32 43.00
C ARG A 391 -16.89 -27.82 43.20
N ASN A 392 -15.86 -28.37 42.56
CA ASN A 392 -15.54 -29.81 42.56
C ASN A 392 -15.59 -30.42 43.98
N PRO A 393 -16.40 -31.49 44.21
CA PRO A 393 -16.52 -32.13 45.52
C PRO A 393 -15.34 -33.07 45.77
N SER A 394 -14.30 -32.57 46.43
CA SER A 394 -13.19 -33.39 46.90
C SER A 394 -13.49 -34.01 48.28
N ARG A 395 -13.71 -35.34 48.29
CA ARG A 395 -13.62 -36.26 49.43
C ARG A 395 -14.40 -35.89 50.71
N SER A 396 -15.58 -36.47 50.86
CA SER A 396 -15.99 -37.07 52.14
C SER A 396 -16.59 -38.46 51.88
N ARG A 397 -16.29 -39.44 52.75
CA ARG A 397 -16.82 -40.81 52.67
C ARG A 397 -18.15 -40.89 53.42
N GLY A 398 -19.05 -41.74 52.93
CA GLY A 398 -19.99 -42.49 53.77
C GLY A 398 -21.38 -41.88 53.97
N ALA A 399 -22.33 -42.30 53.13
CA ALA A 399 -23.61 -42.91 53.55
C ALA A 399 -24.43 -43.26 52.30
N LYS A 400 -24.90 -44.52 52.17
CA LYS A 400 -25.99 -44.84 51.23
C LYS A 400 -27.30 -44.40 51.87
N ASN A 401 -28.19 -43.78 51.10
CA ASN A 401 -29.62 -43.88 51.32
C ASN A 401 -30.36 -43.73 49.98
N VAL A 402 -31.27 -44.66 49.72
CA VAL A 402 -32.08 -44.67 48.49
C VAL A 402 -33.31 -43.76 48.73
N GLY A 403 -33.59 -42.88 47.78
CA GLY A 403 -34.76 -42.00 47.81
C GLY A 403 -35.25 -41.75 46.40
N SER A 404 -36.55 -41.93 46.16
CA SER A 404 -37.15 -41.90 44.82
C SER A 404 -36.91 -40.58 44.09
N SER A 405 -36.47 -40.65 42.83
CA SER A 405 -36.56 -39.50 41.93
C SER A 405 -38.04 -39.19 41.66
N ARG A 406 -38.54 -38.12 42.28
CA ARG A 406 -39.74 -37.42 41.83
C ARG A 406 -39.28 -36.14 41.17
N GLU A 407 -39.49 -36.04 39.87
CA GLU A 407 -39.17 -34.85 39.09
C GLU A 407 -40.10 -33.70 39.52
N ALA A 408 -39.61 -32.88 40.45
CA ALA A 408 -40.22 -31.62 40.80
C ALA A 408 -40.06 -30.67 39.60
N SER A 409 -41.06 -30.67 38.71
CA SER A 409 -41.14 -29.81 37.54
C SER A 409 -40.89 -28.35 37.95
N ARG A 410 -39.79 -27.79 37.46
CA ARG A 410 -39.35 -26.44 37.82
C ARG A 410 -40.32 -25.41 37.23
N SER A 411 -41.31 -25.01 38.02
CA SER A 411 -42.22 -23.92 37.67
C SER A 411 -41.40 -22.70 37.22
N PRO A 412 -41.56 -22.20 35.98
CA PRO A 412 -40.74 -21.11 35.48
C PRO A 412 -40.94 -19.86 36.35
N ALA A 413 -39.84 -19.17 36.65
CA ALA A 413 -39.90 -17.95 37.45
C ALA A 413 -40.67 -16.88 36.66
N LYS A 414 -41.79 -16.38 37.21
CA LYS A 414 -42.60 -15.35 36.57
C LYS A 414 -41.76 -14.10 36.32
N LEU A 415 -41.68 -13.71 35.05
CA LEU A 415 -41.16 -12.41 34.61
C LEU A 415 -42.21 -11.33 34.92
N SER A 416 -41.77 -10.09 35.17
CA SER A 416 -42.68 -8.93 35.20
C SER A 416 -42.96 -8.46 33.77
N ARG A 417 -44.17 -7.95 33.52
CA ARG A 417 -44.58 -7.43 32.21
C ARG A 417 -43.79 -6.17 31.84
N TYR A 418 -43.49 -5.35 32.84
CA TYR A 418 -42.63 -4.18 32.73
C TYR A 418 -41.25 -4.53 33.31
N SER A 419 -40.19 -4.35 32.52
CA SER A 419 -38.82 -4.52 32.97
C SER A 419 -38.24 -3.16 33.36
N VAL A 420 -37.86 -3.01 34.63
CA VAL A 420 -37.49 -1.72 35.24
C VAL A 420 -36.31 -1.06 34.52
N ARG A 421 -35.28 -1.84 34.15
CA ARG A 421 -34.12 -1.31 33.42
C ARG A 421 -34.51 -0.87 32.00
N VAL A 422 -35.29 -1.68 31.28
CA VAL A 422 -35.76 -1.37 29.92
C VAL A 422 -36.64 -0.11 29.91
N ALA A 423 -37.55 0.04 30.87
CA ALA A 423 -38.38 1.24 31.00
C ALA A 423 -37.56 2.53 31.27
N LEU A 424 -36.41 2.42 31.95
CA LEU A 424 -35.50 3.55 32.17
C LEU A 424 -34.54 3.79 31.00
N CYS A 425 -34.20 2.76 30.21
CA CYS A 425 -33.46 2.93 28.96
C CYS A 425 -34.22 3.81 27.94
N ALA A 426 -35.56 3.85 27.98
CA ALA A 426 -36.34 4.75 27.13
C ALA A 426 -35.98 6.23 27.36
N TYR A 427 -35.77 6.62 28.62
CA TYR A 427 -35.29 7.97 28.97
C TYR A 427 -33.85 8.21 28.50
N MET A 428 -32.96 7.22 28.59
CA MET A 428 -31.59 7.36 28.06
C MET A 428 -31.58 7.59 26.53
N ILE A 429 -32.41 6.84 25.80
CA ILE A 429 -32.57 6.97 24.35
C ILE A 429 -33.16 8.35 23.97
N LEU A 430 -34.09 8.87 24.77
CA LEU A 430 -34.74 10.16 24.51
C LEU A 430 -33.86 11.39 24.85
N GLY A 431 -32.95 11.26 25.83
CA GLY A 431 -32.02 12.33 26.22
C GLY A 431 -30.72 12.34 25.41
N HIS A 432 -30.16 11.16 25.10
CA HIS A 432 -28.84 11.01 24.49
C HIS A 432 -28.81 9.86 23.47
N PRO A 433 -29.48 10.00 22.31
CA PRO A 433 -29.45 8.97 21.28
C PRO A 433 -28.01 8.64 20.85
N ASP A 434 -27.16 9.67 20.67
CA ASP A 434 -25.78 9.53 20.20
C ASP A 434 -24.81 8.91 21.23
N ALA A 435 -25.26 8.72 22.49
CA ALA A 435 -24.52 8.00 23.54
C ALA A 435 -25.06 6.57 23.77
N VAL A 436 -26.14 6.19 23.08
CA VAL A 436 -26.81 4.87 23.21
C VAL A 436 -26.75 4.09 21.89
N PHE A 437 -26.65 4.77 20.75
CA PHE A 437 -26.50 4.18 19.42
C PHE A 437 -25.11 4.49 18.84
N SER A 438 -24.41 3.47 18.36
CA SER A 438 -23.15 3.64 17.61
C SER A 438 -23.36 4.15 16.19
N ASP A 439 -24.50 3.79 15.58
CA ASP A 439 -24.86 4.08 14.19
C ASP A 439 -26.32 4.55 14.12
N GLN A 440 -26.64 5.48 13.21
CA GLN A 440 -28.01 5.91 12.94
C GLN A 440 -28.66 5.07 11.82
N GLY A 441 -29.32 3.97 12.19
CA GLY A 441 -30.06 3.09 11.27
C GLY A 441 -31.59 3.09 11.47
N GLU A 442 -32.31 2.40 10.59
CA GLU A 442 -33.79 2.35 10.62
C GLU A 442 -34.36 1.79 11.95
N HIS A 443 -33.71 0.77 12.52
CA HIS A 443 -34.12 0.19 13.80
C HIS A 443 -33.87 1.14 14.97
N GLU A 444 -32.78 1.89 14.92
CA GLU A 444 -32.40 2.89 15.91
C GLU A 444 -33.35 4.10 15.85
N ILE A 445 -33.71 4.57 14.66
CA ILE A 445 -34.72 5.62 14.45
C ILE A 445 -36.12 5.16 14.90
N ALA A 446 -36.52 3.91 14.60
CA ALA A 446 -37.78 3.34 15.08
C ALA A 446 -37.79 3.15 16.61
N LEU A 447 -36.65 2.81 17.21
CA LEU A 447 -36.48 2.70 18.65
C LEU A 447 -36.54 4.08 19.34
N ALA A 448 -35.92 5.12 18.77
CA ALA A 448 -36.03 6.49 19.27
C ALA A 448 -37.49 6.98 19.29
N LYS A 449 -38.20 6.88 18.16
CA LYS A 449 -39.61 7.31 18.02
C LYS A 449 -40.56 6.52 18.93
N SER A 450 -40.30 5.22 19.15
CA SER A 450 -41.10 4.40 20.07
C SER A 450 -40.75 4.62 21.55
N ALA A 451 -39.51 4.99 21.87
CA ALA A 451 -39.11 5.42 23.22
C ALA A 451 -39.76 6.76 23.60
N GLU A 452 -39.77 7.73 22.68
CA GLU A 452 -40.42 9.03 22.83
C GLU A 452 -41.93 8.88 23.12
N GLU A 453 -42.66 8.15 22.26
CA GLU A 453 -44.09 7.89 22.48
C GLU A 453 -44.36 7.11 23.78
N PHE A 454 -43.48 6.18 24.17
CA PHE A 454 -43.61 5.47 25.45
C PHE A 454 -43.42 6.41 26.65
N VAL A 455 -42.38 7.26 26.66
CA VAL A 455 -42.14 8.24 27.73
C VAL A 455 -43.31 9.22 27.81
N ARG A 456 -43.75 9.78 26.69
CA ARG A 456 -44.88 10.71 26.61
C ARG A 456 -46.16 10.09 27.18
N GLN A 457 -46.49 8.86 26.79
CA GLN A 457 -47.68 8.15 27.30
C GLN A 457 -47.55 7.77 28.79
N PHE A 458 -46.34 7.49 29.27
CA PHE A 458 -46.06 7.22 30.69
C PHE A 458 -46.19 8.48 31.54
N GLU A 459 -45.63 9.62 31.12
CA GLU A 459 -45.75 10.89 31.85
C GLU A 459 -47.19 11.42 31.87
N LEU A 460 -47.94 11.27 30.77
CA LEU A 460 -49.38 11.53 30.78
C LEU A 460 -50.14 10.61 31.75
N LEU A 461 -49.72 9.35 31.90
CA LEU A 461 -50.28 8.46 32.93
C LEU A 461 -49.92 8.92 34.36
N ILE A 462 -48.72 9.47 34.58
CA ILE A 462 -48.34 10.06 35.87
C ILE A 462 -49.19 11.30 36.18
N LYS A 463 -49.30 12.25 35.25
CA LYS A 463 -50.15 13.45 35.40
C LYS A 463 -51.60 13.07 35.73
N VAL A 464 -52.18 12.11 35.00
CA VAL A 464 -53.54 11.59 35.27
C VAL A 464 -53.69 10.88 36.64
N ILE A 465 -52.60 10.40 37.27
CA ILE A 465 -52.59 9.86 38.64
C ILE A 465 -52.44 10.97 39.70
N LEU A 466 -51.78 12.09 39.38
CA LEU A 466 -51.49 13.20 40.29
C LEU A 466 -52.59 14.25 40.33
N GLU A 467 -53.08 14.65 39.16
CA GLU A 467 -53.99 15.80 38.93
C GLU A 467 -55.43 15.33 38.64
N GLY A 468 -55.59 14.15 38.03
CA GLY A 468 -56.89 13.57 37.67
C GLY A 468 -57.15 13.53 36.16
N PRO A 469 -58.41 13.34 35.71
CA PRO A 469 -58.73 13.21 34.29
C PRO A 469 -58.59 14.55 33.55
N VAL A 470 -57.45 14.75 32.89
CA VAL A 470 -57.12 15.96 32.10
C VAL A 470 -58.06 16.09 30.89
N GLN A 471 -58.40 17.34 30.56
CA GLN A 471 -59.00 17.74 29.29
C GLN A 471 -57.98 18.59 28.54
N SER A 472 -57.72 18.29 27.26
CA SER A 472 -56.93 19.12 26.37
C SER A 472 -57.78 20.29 25.86
N SER A 473 -57.38 21.51 26.18
CA SER A 473 -57.92 22.75 25.60
C SER A 473 -56.99 23.23 24.49
N ASP A 474 -56.95 22.47 23.39
CA ASP A 474 -56.36 22.91 22.14
C ASP A 474 -57.50 23.33 21.21
N GLU A 475 -57.45 24.56 20.69
CA GLU A 475 -58.30 25.01 19.59
C GLU A 475 -57.74 24.45 18.25
N GLU A 476 -58.35 24.82 17.12
CA GLU A 476 -57.89 24.43 15.76
C GLU A 476 -57.93 22.93 15.40
N SER A 477 -59.10 22.29 15.50
CA SER A 477 -59.53 21.24 14.55
C SER A 477 -61.01 20.91 14.68
N GLU A 478 -61.82 21.29 13.68
CA GLU A 478 -63.20 20.81 13.60
C GLU A 478 -63.26 19.28 13.34
N THR A 479 -64.37 18.65 13.72
CA THR A 479 -64.70 17.21 13.48
C THR A 479 -64.05 16.12 14.36
N SER A 480 -63.71 16.38 15.64
CA SER A 480 -63.67 15.26 16.61
C SER A 480 -64.13 15.59 18.04
N MET A 481 -64.76 14.59 18.70
CA MET A 481 -65.31 14.72 20.05
C MET A 481 -64.21 14.89 21.12
N PRO A 482 -64.45 15.69 22.19
CA PRO A 482 -63.44 15.99 23.22
C PRO A 482 -62.99 14.73 23.97
N LYS A 483 -61.73 14.32 23.73
CA LYS A 483 -61.13 13.10 24.30
C LYS A 483 -60.76 13.29 25.78
N ARG A 484 -61.74 13.13 26.69
CA ARG A 484 -61.48 13.13 28.14
C ARG A 484 -60.55 11.97 28.54
N TRP A 485 -59.33 12.25 28.98
CA TRP A 485 -58.34 11.21 29.29
C TRP A 485 -58.60 10.56 30.66
N THR A 486 -59.36 9.47 30.65
CA THR A 486 -59.56 8.65 31.86
C THR A 486 -58.31 7.84 32.20
N PHE A 487 -58.10 7.54 33.49
CA PHE A 487 -57.05 6.61 33.93
C PHE A 487 -57.13 5.23 33.24
N ARG A 488 -58.34 4.76 32.84
CA ARG A 488 -58.52 3.48 32.14
C ARG A 488 -58.00 3.54 30.70
N SER A 489 -58.37 4.58 29.94
CA SER A 489 -57.89 4.77 28.58
C SER A 489 -56.39 5.05 28.56
N GLN A 490 -55.87 5.88 29.47
CA GLN A 490 -54.44 6.21 29.52
C GLN A 490 -53.58 5.00 29.92
N LEU A 491 -54.05 4.13 30.82
CA LEU A 491 -53.37 2.88 31.15
C LEU A 491 -53.33 1.89 29.96
N ALA A 492 -54.32 1.93 29.06
CA ALA A 492 -54.32 1.14 27.83
C ALA A 492 -53.35 1.71 26.78
N SER A 493 -53.34 3.04 26.58
CA SER A 493 -52.36 3.72 25.71
C SER A 493 -50.92 3.43 26.15
N PHE A 494 -50.64 3.52 27.46
CA PHE A 494 -49.35 3.18 28.06
C PHE A 494 -48.92 1.74 27.77
N ASP A 495 -49.79 0.73 27.95
CA ASP A 495 -49.41 -0.66 27.67
C ASP A 495 -49.20 -0.93 26.17
N LYS A 496 -49.96 -0.25 25.29
CA LYS A 496 -49.74 -0.31 23.83
C LYS A 496 -48.39 0.31 23.44
N ALA A 497 -48.06 1.48 23.98
CA ALA A 497 -46.78 2.14 23.74
C ALA A 497 -45.60 1.30 24.29
N TRP A 498 -45.75 0.69 25.47
CA TRP A 498 -44.78 -0.26 26.02
C TRP A 498 -44.56 -1.47 25.10
N CYS A 499 -45.63 -2.07 24.58
CA CYS A 499 -45.51 -3.20 23.63
C CYS A 499 -44.79 -2.79 22.33
N SER A 500 -45.06 -1.59 21.81
CA SER A 500 -44.36 -1.04 20.65
C SER A 500 -42.87 -0.83 20.92
N TYR A 501 -42.54 -0.10 21.99
CA TYR A 501 -41.16 0.14 22.42
C TYR A 501 -40.39 -1.16 22.70
N LEU A 502 -40.99 -2.13 23.38
CA LEU A 502 -40.36 -3.42 23.67
C LEU A 502 -40.07 -4.24 22.40
N ASN A 503 -40.91 -4.15 21.36
CA ASN A 503 -40.64 -4.77 20.05
C ASN A 503 -39.38 -4.14 19.41
N CYS A 504 -39.34 -2.81 19.28
CA CYS A 504 -38.19 -2.10 18.71
C CYS A 504 -36.90 -2.32 19.53
N PHE A 505 -37.00 -2.32 20.86
CA PHE A 505 -35.87 -2.56 21.76
C PHE A 505 -35.31 -3.99 21.61
N VAL A 506 -36.18 -4.99 21.42
CA VAL A 506 -35.75 -6.37 21.15
C VAL A 506 -35.18 -6.53 19.74
N ALA A 507 -35.70 -5.84 18.72
CA ALA A 507 -35.13 -5.88 17.38
C ALA A 507 -33.70 -5.31 17.37
N TRP A 508 -33.51 -4.12 17.95
CA TRP A 508 -32.20 -3.51 18.16
C TRP A 508 -31.26 -4.42 18.96
N LYS A 509 -31.71 -5.01 20.08
CA LYS A 509 -30.89 -5.93 20.88
C LYS A 509 -30.64 -7.31 20.27
N VAL A 510 -31.30 -7.67 19.16
CA VAL A 510 -30.89 -8.83 18.35
C VAL A 510 -29.77 -8.44 17.38
N LYS A 511 -29.87 -7.29 16.69
CA LYS A 511 -28.79 -6.75 15.83
C LYS A 511 -27.47 -6.55 16.61
N ASP A 512 -27.56 -5.92 17.78
CA ASP A 512 -26.46 -5.68 18.75
C ASP A 512 -25.82 -6.99 19.28
N ALA A 513 -26.59 -8.08 19.38
CA ALA A 513 -26.07 -9.39 19.76
C ALA A 513 -25.40 -10.12 18.57
N GLN A 514 -25.89 -9.90 17.35
CA GLN A 514 -25.36 -10.52 16.13
C GLN A 514 -23.99 -9.92 15.74
N SER A 515 -23.82 -8.59 15.77
CA SER A 515 -22.52 -7.98 15.51
C SER A 515 -21.45 -8.42 16.53
N LEU A 516 -21.81 -8.48 17.81
CA LEU A 516 -20.92 -8.97 18.86
C LEU A 516 -20.62 -10.48 18.73
N GLU A 517 -21.55 -11.28 18.20
CA GLU A 517 -21.28 -12.67 17.84
C GLU A 517 -20.25 -12.75 16.70
N GLU A 518 -20.45 -12.00 15.61
CA GLU A 518 -19.55 -12.00 14.46
C GLU A 518 -18.11 -11.64 14.84
N ASP A 519 -17.90 -10.66 15.72
CA ASP A 519 -16.56 -10.31 16.17
C ASP A 519 -15.93 -11.33 17.14
N LEU A 520 -16.74 -12.01 17.97
CA LEU A 520 -16.25 -13.14 18.78
C LEU A 520 -15.86 -14.34 17.88
N VAL A 521 -16.60 -14.58 16.79
CA VAL A 521 -16.27 -15.57 15.76
C VAL A 521 -15.01 -15.18 15.00
N ARG A 522 -14.90 -13.92 14.57
CA ARG A 522 -13.71 -13.34 13.89
C ARG A 522 -12.46 -13.52 14.74
N ALA A 523 -12.54 -13.22 16.04
CA ALA A 523 -11.46 -13.43 17.00
C ALA A 523 -11.11 -14.92 17.18
N ALA A 524 -12.10 -15.82 17.25
CA ALA A 524 -11.86 -17.26 17.34
C ALA A 524 -11.10 -17.79 16.10
N CYS A 525 -11.49 -17.36 14.90
CA CYS A 525 -10.83 -17.71 13.65
C CYS A 525 -9.39 -17.15 13.55
N GLN A 526 -9.15 -15.93 14.04
CA GLN A 526 -7.79 -15.37 14.09
C GLN A 526 -6.87 -16.15 15.06
N LEU A 527 -7.39 -16.56 16.22
CA LEU A 527 -6.65 -17.41 17.17
C LEU A 527 -6.34 -18.79 16.56
N GLU A 528 -7.31 -19.39 15.86
CA GLU A 528 -7.15 -20.66 15.15
C GLU A 528 -6.06 -20.58 14.06
N LEU A 529 -6.14 -19.59 13.17
CA LEU A 529 -5.16 -19.39 12.10
C LEU A 529 -3.75 -19.13 12.66
N SER A 530 -3.63 -18.33 13.72
CA SER A 530 -2.33 -18.08 14.36
C SER A 530 -1.79 -19.33 15.07
N MET A 531 -2.65 -20.18 15.63
CA MET A 531 -2.27 -21.48 16.18
C MET A 531 -1.75 -22.41 15.08
N ILE A 532 -2.47 -22.59 13.97
CA ILE A 532 -2.07 -23.47 12.86
C ILE A 532 -0.73 -23.03 12.28
N GLN A 533 -0.57 -21.73 12.01
CA GLN A 533 0.68 -21.16 11.46
C GLN A 533 1.88 -21.35 12.40
N LYS A 534 1.71 -21.09 13.71
CA LYS A 534 2.82 -21.20 14.69
C LYS A 534 3.12 -22.64 15.10
N CYS A 535 2.10 -23.49 15.15
CA CYS A 535 2.25 -24.91 15.53
C CYS A 535 2.55 -25.81 14.33
N LYS A 536 2.54 -25.27 13.09
CA LYS A 536 2.78 -25.98 11.83
C LYS A 536 1.87 -27.20 11.63
N MET A 537 0.60 -27.10 12.03
CA MET A 537 -0.31 -28.25 12.01
C MET A 537 -0.58 -28.74 10.57
N THR A 538 -0.68 -30.06 10.41
CA THR A 538 -1.13 -30.74 9.19
C THR A 538 -2.67 -30.85 9.18
N PRO A 539 -3.30 -30.99 8.00
CA PRO A 539 -4.76 -31.16 7.91
C PRO A 539 -5.25 -32.44 8.59
N GLU A 540 -4.41 -33.48 8.65
CA GLU A 540 -4.71 -34.79 9.26
C GLU A 540 -4.54 -34.82 10.79
N GLY A 541 -4.06 -33.72 11.40
CA GLY A 541 -3.96 -33.60 12.86
C GLY A 541 -2.78 -34.36 13.51
N GLU A 542 -1.87 -34.94 12.71
CA GLU A 542 -0.65 -35.57 13.23
C GLU A 542 0.24 -34.56 13.96
N ASN A 543 0.25 -34.64 15.29
CA ASN A 543 1.16 -33.88 16.13
C ASN A 543 2.51 -34.61 16.17
N GLY A 544 3.38 -34.32 15.20
CA GLY A 544 4.82 -34.59 15.32
C GLY A 544 5.42 -33.88 16.57
N ASP A 545 6.73 -34.02 16.81
CA ASP A 545 7.36 -33.57 18.07
C ASP A 545 7.34 -32.04 18.32
N LEU A 546 6.17 -31.55 18.75
CA LEU A 546 5.93 -30.16 19.08
C LEU A 546 6.71 -29.78 20.34
N THR A 547 7.52 -28.73 20.20
CA THR A 547 8.26 -28.08 21.30
C THR A 547 7.32 -27.69 22.44
N HIS A 548 7.83 -27.66 23.68
CA HIS A 548 7.04 -27.34 24.87
C HIS A 548 6.23 -26.03 24.72
N ASP A 549 6.83 -25.00 24.12
CA ASP A 549 6.18 -23.71 23.88
C ASP A 549 5.03 -23.79 22.86
N MET A 550 5.13 -24.66 21.85
CA MET A 550 4.06 -24.89 20.86
C MET A 550 2.88 -25.61 21.53
N LYS A 551 3.15 -26.60 22.38
CA LYS A 551 2.14 -27.28 23.21
C LYS A 551 1.47 -26.30 24.19
N ALA A 552 2.23 -25.36 24.77
CA ALA A 552 1.69 -24.31 25.63
C ALA A 552 0.78 -23.32 24.85
N ILE A 553 1.13 -22.97 23.60
CA ILE A 553 0.30 -22.15 22.72
C ILE A 553 -1.03 -22.87 22.39
N GLN A 554 -1.00 -24.16 22.01
CA GLN A 554 -2.22 -24.95 21.78
C GLN A 554 -3.14 -24.95 23.01
N VAL A 555 -2.58 -25.19 24.21
CA VAL A 555 -3.35 -25.20 25.46
C VAL A 555 -3.97 -23.83 25.76
N GLN A 556 -3.23 -22.74 25.57
CA GLN A 556 -3.75 -21.39 25.80
C GLN A 556 -4.86 -21.04 24.80
N VAL A 557 -4.66 -21.30 23.50
CA VAL A 557 -5.66 -21.06 22.45
C VAL A 557 -6.93 -21.89 22.69
N ALA A 558 -6.82 -23.15 23.12
CA ALA A 558 -7.99 -23.96 23.47
C ALA A 558 -8.77 -23.42 24.68
N VAL A 559 -8.09 -22.81 25.66
CA VAL A 559 -8.74 -22.13 26.81
C VAL A 559 -9.44 -20.85 26.37
N ASP A 560 -8.78 -20.03 25.54
CA ASP A 560 -9.34 -18.76 25.08
C ASP A 560 -10.50 -18.98 24.11
N GLN A 561 -10.39 -19.93 23.17
CA GLN A 561 -11.50 -20.37 22.32
C GLN A 561 -12.67 -20.89 23.16
N LYS A 562 -12.42 -21.68 24.22
CA LYS A 562 -13.49 -22.12 25.11
C LYS A 562 -14.21 -20.94 25.78
N LEU A 563 -13.48 -19.90 26.21
CA LEU A 563 -14.08 -18.68 26.76
C LEU A 563 -14.90 -17.92 25.69
N LEU A 564 -14.45 -17.89 24.44
CA LEU A 564 -15.25 -17.35 23.32
C LEU A 564 -16.52 -18.18 23.08
N ARG A 565 -16.44 -19.53 23.14
CA ARG A 565 -17.62 -20.41 23.05
C ARG A 565 -18.63 -20.16 24.15
N GLU A 566 -18.18 -20.03 25.40
CA GLU A 566 -19.04 -19.70 26.54
C GLU A 566 -19.73 -18.32 26.37
N LYS A 567 -19.03 -17.34 25.78
CA LYS A 567 -19.65 -16.03 25.43
C LYS A 567 -20.66 -16.14 24.29
N VAL A 568 -20.34 -16.81 23.19
CA VAL A 568 -21.24 -16.98 22.04
C VAL A 568 -22.51 -17.73 22.45
N GLN A 569 -22.40 -18.80 23.25
CA GLN A 569 -23.55 -19.51 23.82
C GLN A 569 -24.40 -18.61 24.75
N HIS A 570 -23.81 -17.61 25.40
CA HIS A 570 -24.55 -16.65 26.25
C HIS A 570 -25.23 -15.52 25.47
N LEU A 571 -24.81 -15.23 24.24
CA LEU A 571 -25.41 -14.22 23.36
C LEU A 571 -26.50 -14.84 22.47
N SER A 572 -26.14 -15.88 21.72
CA SER A 572 -26.95 -16.41 20.61
C SER A 572 -27.37 -17.87 20.78
N GLY A 573 -27.05 -18.48 21.93
CA GLY A 573 -27.34 -19.89 22.20
C GLY A 573 -26.56 -20.84 21.31
N ASP A 574 -27.04 -22.08 21.21
CA ASP A 574 -26.32 -23.17 20.55
C ASP A 574 -26.18 -22.96 19.03
N ALA A 575 -27.16 -22.30 18.39
CA ALA A 575 -27.09 -21.92 16.97
C ALA A 575 -25.97 -20.90 16.65
N GLY A 576 -25.50 -20.12 17.64
CA GLY A 576 -24.30 -19.29 17.50
C GLY A 576 -23.01 -20.12 17.57
N ILE A 577 -23.02 -21.22 18.34
CA ILE A 577 -21.91 -22.17 18.38
C ILE A 577 -21.77 -22.86 17.02
N GLU A 578 -22.86 -23.31 16.42
CA GLU A 578 -22.88 -23.94 15.10
C GLU A 578 -22.28 -23.02 14.02
N ARG A 579 -22.64 -21.72 14.03
CA ARG A 579 -22.04 -20.71 13.13
C ARG A 579 -20.55 -20.50 13.37
N MET A 580 -20.15 -20.39 14.64
CA MET A 580 -18.74 -20.27 15.02
C MET A 580 -17.91 -21.50 14.59
N GLU A 581 -18.43 -22.71 14.78
CA GLU A 581 -17.75 -23.95 14.38
C GLU A 581 -17.68 -24.12 12.86
N SER A 582 -18.72 -23.69 12.14
CA SER A 582 -18.72 -23.61 10.68
C SER A 582 -17.65 -22.62 10.19
N ALA A 583 -17.59 -21.41 10.77
CA ALA A 583 -16.61 -20.38 10.43
C ALA A 583 -15.17 -20.81 10.75
N LEU A 584 -14.93 -21.48 11.88
CA LEU A 584 -13.64 -22.08 12.23
C LEU A 584 -13.22 -23.16 11.22
N SER A 585 -14.17 -23.95 10.73
CA SER A 585 -13.92 -25.01 9.74
C SER A 585 -13.60 -24.44 8.35
N VAL A 586 -14.32 -23.39 7.92
CA VAL A 586 -14.02 -22.64 6.69
C VAL A 586 -12.68 -21.91 6.77
N ALA A 587 -12.32 -21.35 7.94
CA ALA A 587 -11.01 -20.74 8.16
C ALA A 587 -9.87 -21.78 8.05
N ARG A 588 -10.09 -23.00 8.56
CA ARG A 588 -9.15 -24.13 8.43
C ARG A 588 -8.99 -24.57 6.97
N SER A 589 -10.08 -24.84 6.25
CA SER A 589 -9.98 -25.34 4.86
C SER A 589 -9.27 -24.34 3.97
N LYS A 590 -9.69 -23.06 4.00
CA LYS A 590 -9.09 -21.97 3.22
C LYS A 590 -7.60 -21.76 3.50
N TYR A 591 -7.15 -22.01 4.74
CA TYR A 591 -5.72 -21.95 5.07
C TYR A 591 -4.91 -23.10 4.45
N PHE A 592 -5.47 -24.32 4.39
CA PHE A 592 -4.80 -25.45 3.75
C PHE A 592 -4.87 -25.36 2.22
N GLU A 593 -6.01 -25.00 1.64
CA GLU A 593 -6.18 -24.72 0.21
C GLU A 593 -5.18 -23.67 -0.31
N THR A 594 -5.00 -22.55 0.41
CA THR A 594 -4.04 -21.50 0.00
C THR A 594 -2.58 -21.88 0.19
N LYS A 595 -2.27 -22.87 1.04
CA LYS A 595 -0.94 -23.45 1.22
C LYS A 595 -0.62 -24.50 0.16
N GLU A 596 -1.62 -25.25 -0.29
CA GLU A 596 -1.49 -26.29 -1.33
C GLU A 596 -1.35 -25.67 -2.74
N ASN A 597 -2.03 -24.56 -3.00
CA ASN A 597 -1.94 -23.79 -4.25
C ASN A 597 -0.63 -22.97 -4.44
N GLY A 598 0.49 -23.46 -3.89
CA GLY A 598 1.87 -23.03 -4.24
C GLY A 598 2.29 -21.59 -3.94
N SER A 599 1.40 -20.75 -3.39
CA SER A 599 1.68 -19.33 -3.17
C SER A 599 2.54 -19.09 -1.92
N PRO A 600 3.56 -18.21 -1.96
CA PRO A 600 4.45 -17.98 -0.83
C PRO A 600 3.73 -17.18 0.28
N VAL A 601 3.26 -17.88 1.32
CA VAL A 601 2.66 -17.25 2.51
C VAL A 601 3.74 -16.48 3.28
N GLY A 602 3.87 -15.19 2.94
CA GLY A 602 4.80 -14.26 3.57
C GLY A 602 4.60 -14.15 5.09
N SER A 603 5.71 -14.05 5.82
CA SER A 603 5.74 -14.14 7.28
C SER A 603 5.23 -12.85 7.97
N HIS A 604 3.94 -12.59 7.91
CA HIS A 604 3.30 -11.49 8.66
C HIS A 604 2.92 -11.95 10.08
N SER A 605 3.73 -11.57 11.07
CA SER A 605 3.41 -11.71 12.49
C SER A 605 4.27 -10.82 13.39
N THR A 606 3.94 -9.51 13.44
CA THR A 606 3.73 -8.74 14.69
C THR A 606 3.37 -7.29 14.38
N SER A 607 2.07 -6.96 14.29
CA SER A 607 1.57 -5.57 14.43
C SER A 607 0.06 -5.51 14.71
N PHE A 608 -0.41 -6.24 15.74
CA PHE A 608 -1.83 -6.18 16.16
C PHE A 608 -1.98 -6.19 17.69
N LEU A 609 -1.92 -5.00 18.28
CA LEU A 609 -2.70 -4.59 19.47
C LEU A 609 -2.77 -3.06 19.54
N SER A 610 -3.67 -2.46 18.76
CA SER A 610 -4.28 -1.16 19.08
C SER A 610 -5.66 -1.08 18.42
N PRO A 611 -6.76 -1.12 19.18
CA PRO A 611 -8.07 -0.78 18.66
C PRO A 611 -8.28 0.73 18.73
N ASN A 612 -8.50 1.38 17.59
CA ASN A 612 -9.01 2.75 17.55
C ASN A 612 -10.55 2.71 17.46
N PRO A 613 -11.26 3.31 18.43
CA PRO A 613 -12.57 3.89 18.22
C PRO A 613 -12.45 5.42 18.06
N SER A 614 -13.01 5.94 16.99
CA SER A 614 -13.27 7.37 16.72
C SER A 614 -14.80 7.51 16.53
N ASP A 615 -15.51 8.55 16.97
CA ASP A 615 -15.08 9.85 17.54
C ASP A 615 -15.94 10.27 18.76
N SER A 616 -15.45 11.25 19.54
CA SER A 616 -16.24 12.02 20.51
C SER A 616 -15.51 13.35 20.85
N PRO A 617 -16.20 14.49 21.06
CA PRO A 617 -15.60 15.82 20.89
C PRO A 617 -14.90 16.44 22.13
N VAL A 618 -14.22 17.57 21.86
CA VAL A 618 -13.43 18.41 22.78
C VAL A 618 -14.29 19.14 23.83
N PRO A 619 -13.79 19.29 25.06
CA PRO A 619 -13.96 20.54 25.83
C PRO A 619 -12.63 21.20 26.24
N LEU A 620 -12.68 22.51 26.54
CA LEU A 620 -11.53 23.35 26.86
C LEU A 620 -11.25 23.53 28.37
N ALA A 621 -10.00 23.90 28.66
CA ALA A 621 -9.56 24.86 29.69
C ALA A 621 -9.61 24.52 31.22
N SER A 622 -8.41 24.28 31.76
CA SER A 622 -7.68 25.21 32.68
C SER A 622 -7.64 25.01 34.22
N VAL A 623 -6.58 25.61 34.80
CA VAL A 623 -6.33 26.05 36.20
C VAL A 623 -5.63 25.11 37.21
N ALA A 624 -4.53 25.65 37.78
CA ALA A 624 -3.89 25.40 39.09
C ALA A 624 -3.10 24.10 39.42
N ASN A 625 -1.78 24.16 39.16
CA ASN A 625 -0.69 24.35 40.15
C ASN A 625 -0.45 23.44 41.38
N LEU A 626 0.83 23.46 41.80
CA LEU A 626 1.47 23.03 43.07
C LEU A 626 1.72 21.51 43.28
N ASP A 627 2.87 21.05 43.82
CA ASP A 627 4.01 21.80 44.37
C ASP A 627 5.39 21.07 44.37
N ASN A 628 6.48 21.86 44.25
CA ASN A 628 7.85 21.75 44.83
C ASN A 628 8.69 20.42 44.85
N ARG A 629 10.04 20.40 44.77
CA ARG A 629 11.11 21.39 44.42
C ARG A 629 12.51 20.74 44.26
N ASN A 630 13.50 21.51 43.76
CA ASN A 630 14.99 21.32 43.81
C ASN A 630 15.59 20.24 42.86
N ASN A 631 16.79 20.40 42.23
CA ASN A 631 17.73 21.54 42.13
C ASN A 631 18.70 21.43 40.91
N LEU A 632 18.99 22.58 40.27
CA LEU A 632 20.26 23.07 39.68
C LEU A 632 21.24 22.17 38.86
N THR A 633 21.40 22.49 37.57
CA THR A 633 22.64 22.82 36.78
C THR A 633 22.23 23.03 35.31
N GLN A 634 22.19 24.25 34.75
CA GLN A 634 23.27 25.10 34.22
C GLN A 634 23.70 24.78 32.76
N GLY A 635 23.35 25.69 31.84
CA GLY A 635 24.13 26.03 30.63
C GLY A 635 23.97 25.19 29.37
N THR A 636 23.25 25.69 28.36
CA THR A 636 23.82 26.21 27.07
C THR A 636 22.70 26.38 26.04
N GLU A 637 22.51 27.59 25.52
CA GLU A 637 21.58 27.86 24.41
C GLU A 637 22.28 27.68 23.06
N GLY A 638 21.60 27.08 22.08
CA GLY A 638 22.11 26.88 20.73
C GLY A 638 21.50 27.89 19.73
N PRO A 639 22.31 28.70 19.01
CA PRO A 639 21.80 29.65 18.02
C PRO A 639 21.30 28.96 16.73
N SER A 640 20.54 29.70 15.92
CA SER A 640 19.73 29.17 14.82
C SER A 640 20.49 28.80 13.54
N ARG A 641 20.01 27.76 12.83
CA ARG A 641 20.61 27.22 11.60
C ARG A 641 19.93 27.80 10.35
N VAL A 642 20.40 28.96 9.90
CA VAL A 642 19.73 29.77 8.85
C VAL A 642 19.99 29.31 7.41
N VAL A 643 21.16 28.73 7.12
CA VAL A 643 21.61 28.44 5.74
C VAL A 643 20.81 27.35 5.02
N ARG A 644 20.29 26.35 5.76
CA ARG A 644 19.60 25.13 5.26
C ARG A 644 18.26 25.37 4.54
N SER A 645 17.91 26.64 4.29
CA SER A 645 16.68 27.13 3.65
C SER A 645 16.87 27.73 2.25
N LEU A 646 18.09 28.13 1.85
CA LEU A 646 18.29 28.86 0.58
C LEU A 646 18.61 27.92 -0.60
N PHE A 647 19.33 26.83 -0.34
CA PHE A 647 19.76 25.84 -1.33
C PHE A 647 18.90 24.57 -1.30
N ARG A 648 17.59 24.71 -1.02
CA ARG A 648 16.67 23.57 -0.90
C ARG A 648 15.45 23.78 -1.81
N GLU A 649 15.26 22.86 -2.75
CA GLU A 649 14.01 22.72 -3.50
C GLU A 649 12.88 22.26 -2.55
N ASP A 650 11.65 22.73 -2.77
CA ASP A 650 10.59 22.70 -1.75
C ASP A 650 10.30 21.31 -1.17
N VAL A 651 10.63 21.12 0.11
CA VAL A 651 10.06 20.08 0.98
C VAL A 651 9.73 20.76 2.31
N THR A 652 8.49 21.20 2.46
CA THR A 652 8.06 22.15 3.51
C THR A 652 7.55 21.48 4.80
N PRO A 653 7.56 22.20 5.96
CA PRO A 653 7.43 21.57 7.28
C PRO A 653 6.07 21.77 7.97
N SER A 654 5.89 21.07 9.10
CA SER A 654 4.76 21.23 10.03
C SER A 654 4.73 22.63 10.70
N PRO A 655 3.54 23.25 10.87
CA PRO A 655 3.41 24.59 11.43
C PRO A 655 3.29 24.64 12.96
N LYS A 656 3.75 25.75 13.55
CA LYS A 656 3.22 26.35 14.79
C LYS A 656 3.17 27.87 14.61
N GLU A 657 2.11 28.48 15.14
CA GLU A 657 1.83 29.92 15.01
C GLU A 657 2.75 30.78 15.90
N VAL A 658 3.09 32.00 15.44
CA VAL A 658 2.66 33.30 16.03
C VAL A 658 2.64 34.36 14.89
N GLY A 659 1.68 35.30 14.92
CA GLY A 659 1.60 36.46 14.00
C GLY A 659 2.49 37.67 14.39
N PRO A 660 2.22 38.92 13.92
CA PRO A 660 0.91 39.47 13.54
C PRO A 660 0.81 40.15 12.14
N THR A 661 -0.43 40.49 11.75
CA THR A 661 -0.84 41.15 10.49
C THR A 661 -0.76 42.69 10.54
N PRO A 662 -0.71 43.37 9.38
CA PRO A 662 -1.93 44.04 8.83
C PRO A 662 -2.00 44.01 7.27
N SER A 663 -3.07 44.41 6.55
CA SER A 663 -4.53 44.51 6.76
C SER A 663 -5.21 44.93 5.43
N ASN A 664 -6.54 44.76 5.28
CA ASN A 664 -7.40 45.21 4.14
C ASN A 664 -7.29 44.33 2.86
N SER A 665 -8.31 44.13 2.02
CA SER A 665 -9.78 44.39 2.08
C SER A 665 -10.49 43.82 0.83
N SER A 666 -11.78 43.46 0.78
CA SER A 666 -12.76 43.04 1.81
C SER A 666 -14.14 42.75 1.15
N LYS A 667 -14.92 41.79 1.68
CA LYS A 667 -16.39 41.59 1.51
C LYS A 667 -16.95 41.16 0.15
N ASP A 668 -18.04 40.40 0.06
CA ASP A 668 -18.81 39.55 1.01
C ASP A 668 -19.60 38.55 0.11
N GLY A 669 -19.95 37.31 0.46
CA GLY A 669 -19.70 36.53 1.70
C GLY A 669 -20.76 35.43 1.90
N GLN A 670 -20.57 34.22 1.36
CA GLN A 670 -21.49 33.07 1.54
C GLN A 670 -20.82 31.92 2.31
N LEU A 671 -21.56 31.29 3.22
CA LEU A 671 -21.02 30.41 4.27
C LEU A 671 -20.74 28.97 3.77
N GLY A 672 -19.47 28.57 3.82
CA GLY A 672 -19.03 27.19 3.73
C GLY A 672 -17.58 27.08 4.19
N ALA A 673 -17.33 26.37 5.30
CA ALA A 673 -15.96 26.17 5.78
C ALA A 673 -15.20 25.26 4.78
N PRO A 674 -14.03 25.66 4.27
CA PRO A 674 -13.25 24.80 3.41
C PRO A 674 -12.68 23.65 4.26
N VAL A 675 -13.18 22.44 4.05
CA VAL A 675 -12.48 21.23 4.50
C VAL A 675 -11.11 21.23 3.85
N GLU A 676 -10.05 21.16 4.66
CA GLU A 676 -8.67 21.05 4.18
C GLU A 676 -8.51 19.73 3.40
N LYS A 677 -8.73 19.78 2.09
CA LYS A 677 -8.43 18.66 1.19
C LYS A 677 -6.93 18.40 1.27
N GLN A 678 -6.54 17.33 1.97
CA GLN A 678 -5.15 16.88 2.04
C GLN A 678 -4.57 16.81 0.63
N GLN A 679 -3.52 17.60 0.40
CA GLN A 679 -2.90 17.74 -0.90
C GLN A 679 -2.29 16.41 -1.36
N VAL A 680 -2.12 16.25 -2.67
CA VAL A 680 -1.41 15.11 -3.25
C VAL A 680 0.04 15.14 -2.77
N THR A 681 0.53 14.05 -2.20
CA THR A 681 1.93 13.97 -1.77
C THR A 681 2.85 13.65 -2.96
N GLU A 682 4.06 14.22 -2.96
CA GLU A 682 5.09 13.93 -3.97
C GLU A 682 5.37 12.42 -4.11
N ASN A 683 5.37 11.70 -2.98
CA ASN A 683 5.51 10.24 -2.94
C ASN A 683 4.44 9.52 -3.78
N GLU A 684 3.19 10.01 -3.82
CA GLU A 684 2.17 9.45 -4.69
C GLU A 684 2.41 9.76 -6.16
N LEU A 685 2.89 10.97 -6.50
CA LEU A 685 3.25 11.30 -7.88
C LEU A 685 4.40 10.40 -8.36
N ILE A 686 5.42 10.20 -7.52
CA ILE A 686 6.55 9.30 -7.79
C ILE A 686 6.07 7.86 -8.02
N VAL A 687 5.26 7.30 -7.10
CA VAL A 687 4.75 5.92 -7.23
C VAL A 687 3.81 5.78 -8.43
N ASN A 688 2.95 6.77 -8.69
CA ASN A 688 2.06 6.80 -9.84
C ASN A 688 2.84 6.83 -11.16
N GLU A 689 3.90 7.62 -11.25
CA GLU A 689 4.76 7.67 -12.43
C GLU A 689 5.52 6.35 -12.64
N PHE A 690 6.05 5.71 -11.59
CA PHE A 690 6.67 4.38 -11.72
C PHE A 690 5.72 3.30 -12.25
N LEU A 691 4.46 3.33 -11.85
CA LEU A 691 3.43 2.38 -12.31
C LEU A 691 2.97 2.64 -13.75
N HIS A 692 3.11 3.88 -14.25
CA HIS A 692 2.70 4.26 -15.61
C HIS A 692 3.85 4.32 -16.64
N LYS A 693 5.10 4.54 -16.21
CA LYS A 693 6.27 4.60 -17.10
C LYS A 693 7.07 3.29 -17.05
N GLN A 694 6.89 2.47 -18.08
CA GLN A 694 7.70 1.27 -18.30
C GLN A 694 9.18 1.64 -18.62
N ASN A 695 9.41 2.78 -19.29
CA ASN A 695 10.75 3.25 -19.69
C ASN A 695 11.45 4.10 -18.61
N HIS A 696 12.78 3.98 -18.52
CA HIS A 696 13.62 4.51 -17.43
C HIS A 696 13.67 6.05 -17.27
N ALA A 697 13.17 6.81 -18.25
CA ALA A 697 13.36 8.26 -18.35
C ALA A 697 12.89 9.07 -17.13
N PHE A 698 11.90 8.58 -16.35
CA PHE A 698 11.34 9.33 -15.20
C PHE A 698 12.40 9.80 -14.19
N VAL A 699 13.38 8.95 -13.86
CA VAL A 699 14.41 9.31 -12.88
C VAL A 699 15.52 10.19 -13.45
N ASP A 700 15.54 10.39 -14.77
CA ASP A 700 16.39 11.36 -15.45
C ASP A 700 15.66 12.69 -15.70
N SER A 701 14.33 12.66 -15.87
CA SER A 701 13.46 13.85 -15.79
C SER A 701 13.46 14.49 -14.40
N LEU A 702 13.68 13.72 -13.33
CA LEU A 702 13.84 14.27 -11.96
C LEU A 702 15.10 15.16 -11.80
N SER A 703 16.11 14.99 -12.66
CA SER A 703 17.25 15.91 -12.77
C SER A 703 17.02 17.07 -13.74
N VAL A 704 15.84 17.12 -14.39
CA VAL A 704 15.42 18.18 -15.33
C VAL A 704 13.98 18.57 -15.02
N ILE A 705 13.74 18.96 -13.77
CA ILE A 705 12.81 20.08 -13.53
C ILE A 705 13.58 21.32 -13.95
N ASP A 706 13.57 21.62 -15.25
CA ASP A 706 13.86 22.97 -15.72
C ASP A 706 12.63 23.82 -15.31
N GLU A 707 12.58 24.19 -14.02
CA GLU A 707 11.91 25.42 -13.60
C GLU A 707 12.50 26.48 -14.51
N ASP A 708 11.74 26.94 -15.53
CA ASP A 708 12.22 27.81 -16.61
C ASP A 708 13.37 28.67 -16.11
N GLN A 709 14.50 28.73 -16.82
CA GLN A 709 15.57 29.69 -16.47
C GLN A 709 15.04 31.14 -16.42
N ASN A 710 13.86 31.38 -17.01
CA ASN A 710 13.07 32.60 -16.93
C ASN A 710 11.97 32.67 -15.85
N SER A 711 11.65 31.59 -15.15
CA SER A 711 10.63 31.53 -14.09
C SER A 711 10.91 32.55 -12.98
N PHE A 712 9.82 33.07 -12.41
CA PHE A 712 9.89 34.01 -11.29
C PHE A 712 10.56 33.38 -10.06
N LYS A 713 10.34 32.08 -9.83
CA LYS A 713 10.91 31.30 -8.72
C LYS A 713 12.42 31.11 -8.84
N ALA A 714 12.93 30.69 -10.00
CA ALA A 714 14.38 30.58 -10.23
C ALA A 714 15.08 31.95 -10.11
N LYS A 715 14.45 33.02 -10.61
CA LYS A 715 14.94 34.40 -10.48
C LYS A 715 14.99 34.89 -9.03
N ILE A 716 13.98 34.56 -8.20
CA ILE A 716 14.02 34.83 -6.75
C ILE A 716 15.16 34.04 -6.09
N ARG A 717 15.23 32.73 -6.31
CA ARG A 717 16.24 31.83 -5.72
C ARG A 717 17.67 32.37 -5.96
N LYS A 718 18.01 32.61 -7.22
CA LYS A 718 19.30 33.18 -7.66
C LYS A 718 19.61 34.54 -7.04
N THR A 719 18.59 35.37 -6.78
CA THR A 719 18.75 36.67 -6.13
C THR A 719 19.00 36.52 -4.63
N MET A 720 18.30 35.62 -3.96
CA MET A 720 18.49 35.34 -2.52
C MET A 720 19.83 34.65 -2.23
N GLU A 721 20.23 33.68 -3.04
CA GLU A 721 21.56 33.05 -2.98
C GLU A 721 22.69 34.08 -3.16
N LYS A 722 22.53 34.99 -4.13
CA LYS A 722 23.51 36.07 -4.34
C LYS A 722 23.57 36.98 -3.10
N ALA A 723 22.44 37.48 -2.61
CA ALA A 723 22.40 38.36 -1.43
C ALA A 723 22.99 37.70 -0.18
N PHE A 724 22.82 36.38 -0.03
CA PHE A 724 23.44 35.60 1.05
C PHE A 724 24.97 35.56 0.95
N TRP A 725 25.51 35.24 -0.22
CA TRP A 725 26.97 35.18 -0.43
C TRP A 725 27.63 36.57 -0.41
N ASP A 726 26.99 37.58 -1.02
CA ASP A 726 27.43 38.98 -0.97
C ASP A 726 27.50 39.46 0.49
N GLY A 727 26.48 39.17 1.30
CA GLY A 727 26.47 39.52 2.73
C GLY A 727 27.52 38.76 3.56
N ILE A 728 27.95 37.56 3.16
CA ILE A 728 29.09 36.87 3.81
C ILE A 728 30.41 37.55 3.43
N MET A 729 30.56 37.90 2.15
CA MET A 729 31.73 38.62 1.65
C MET A 729 31.88 39.99 2.32
N GLU A 730 30.78 40.71 2.52
CA GLU A 730 30.75 41.98 3.24
C GLU A 730 31.16 41.81 4.71
N SER A 731 30.64 40.80 5.42
CA SER A 731 31.00 40.54 6.83
C SER A 731 32.48 40.16 7.07
N MET A 732 33.23 39.79 6.02
CA MET A 732 34.68 39.57 6.09
C MET A 732 35.53 40.71 5.50
N LYS A 733 34.91 41.76 4.94
CA LYS A 733 35.59 42.96 4.43
C LYS A 733 35.58 44.13 5.43
N GLN A 734 34.97 43.93 6.61
CA GLN A 734 34.95 44.91 7.71
C GLN A 734 36.31 44.96 8.42
N GLU A 735 36.64 46.11 9.04
CA GLU A 735 37.89 46.31 9.81
C GLU A 735 38.10 45.29 10.95
N LYS A 736 37.01 44.63 11.38
CA LYS A 736 37.04 43.42 12.20
C LYS A 736 36.21 42.35 11.49
N PRO A 737 36.82 41.40 10.75
CA PRO A 737 36.08 40.38 10.02
C PRO A 737 35.34 39.43 10.98
N ASN A 738 34.06 39.15 10.70
CA ASN A 738 33.31 38.13 11.44
C ASN A 738 33.46 36.77 10.74
N TYR A 739 34.18 35.85 11.39
CA TYR A 739 34.40 34.50 10.88
C TYR A 739 33.35 33.47 11.31
N ASP A 740 32.41 33.80 12.21
CA ASP A 740 31.40 32.87 12.72
C ASP A 740 30.59 32.24 11.58
N ARG A 741 30.23 33.06 10.58
CA ARG A 741 29.48 32.62 9.39
C ARG A 741 30.27 31.60 8.56
N VAL A 742 31.59 31.73 8.46
CA VAL A 742 32.47 30.76 7.78
C VAL A 742 32.61 29.49 8.59
N ILE A 743 32.80 29.59 9.90
CA ILE A 743 32.87 28.43 10.81
C ILE A 743 31.54 27.66 10.78
N HIS A 744 30.40 28.35 10.65
CA HIS A 744 29.09 27.72 10.43
C HIS A 744 28.96 27.03 9.06
N LEU A 745 29.51 27.58 7.97
CA LEU A 745 29.54 26.92 6.67
C LEU A 745 30.43 25.67 6.66
N VAL A 746 31.64 25.73 7.25
CA VAL A 746 32.54 24.57 7.34
C VAL A 746 31.96 23.49 8.26
N ARG A 747 31.26 23.88 9.33
CA ARG A 747 30.44 22.97 10.15
C ARG A 747 29.36 22.29 9.31
N GLU A 748 28.64 23.02 8.46
CA GLU A 748 27.61 22.43 7.60
C GLU A 748 28.22 21.50 6.54
N VAL A 749 29.34 21.87 5.89
CA VAL A 749 30.10 20.98 4.99
C VAL A 749 30.44 19.66 5.70
N ARG A 750 31.07 19.73 6.87
CA ARG A 750 31.45 18.55 7.67
C ARG A 750 30.23 17.71 8.08
N ASP A 751 29.20 18.34 8.62
CA ASP A 751 28.03 17.66 9.18
C ASP A 751 27.18 17.00 8.07
N GLU A 752 27.08 17.62 6.89
CA GLU A 752 26.35 17.06 5.73
C GLU A 752 27.14 15.93 5.05
N ILE A 753 28.47 16.04 4.92
CA ILE A 753 29.32 14.91 4.48
C ILE A 753 29.18 13.75 5.48
N CYS A 754 29.17 14.02 6.79
CA CYS A 754 28.90 13.02 7.83
C CYS A 754 27.45 12.49 7.85
N GLU A 755 26.47 13.17 7.27
CA GLU A 755 25.10 12.65 7.09
C GLU A 755 25.08 11.59 5.96
N MET A 756 25.90 11.79 4.92
CA MET A 756 26.02 10.88 3.77
C MET A 756 27.03 9.73 3.96
N ALA A 757 28.10 9.95 4.72
CA ALA A 757 29.24 9.04 4.81
C ALA A 757 28.97 7.76 5.65
N PRO A 758 29.64 6.64 5.34
CA PRO A 758 29.67 5.44 6.18
C PRO A 758 30.13 5.77 7.61
N GLN A 759 29.60 5.04 8.61
CA GLN A 759 29.94 5.28 10.02
C GLN A 759 31.44 5.18 10.33
N SER A 760 32.20 4.40 9.55
CA SER A 760 33.65 4.23 9.66
C SER A 760 34.48 5.44 9.20
N TRP A 761 33.91 6.40 8.47
CA TRP A 761 34.63 7.60 8.00
C TRP A 761 34.33 8.83 8.85
N LYS A 762 33.32 8.78 9.73
CA LYS A 762 32.87 9.98 10.45
C LYS A 762 33.92 10.51 11.42
N GLU A 763 34.69 9.61 12.04
CA GLU A 763 35.81 9.95 12.91
C GLU A 763 36.92 10.65 12.10
N GLU A 764 37.38 10.06 10.98
CA GLU A 764 38.32 10.66 10.01
C GLU A 764 37.87 12.05 9.52
N ILE A 765 36.58 12.21 9.18
CA ILE A 765 36.01 13.48 8.72
C ILE A 765 35.95 14.53 9.84
N THR A 766 35.68 14.13 11.09
CA THR A 766 35.70 15.07 12.23
C THR A 766 37.10 15.48 12.67
N GLU A 767 38.10 14.61 12.51
CA GLU A 767 39.51 14.93 12.79
C GLU A 767 40.12 15.81 11.69
N ALA A 768 39.78 15.56 10.42
CA ALA A 768 40.28 16.35 9.28
C ALA A 768 39.58 17.72 9.12
N ILE A 769 38.36 17.87 9.65
CA ILE A 769 37.60 19.13 9.66
C ILE A 769 37.30 19.55 11.10
N ASP A 770 38.38 19.78 11.86
CA ASP A 770 38.31 20.28 13.23
C ASP A 770 37.89 21.77 13.25
N LEU A 771 36.79 22.04 13.97
CA LEU A 771 36.19 23.37 14.08
C LEU A 771 36.80 24.22 15.22
N GLU A 772 37.44 23.59 16.21
CA GLU A 772 38.14 24.29 17.28
C GLU A 772 39.49 24.81 16.77
N ILE A 773 40.22 23.99 16.00
CA ILE A 773 41.45 24.41 15.31
C ILE A 773 41.11 25.49 14.27
N LEU A 774 40.06 25.30 13.47
CA LEU A 774 39.61 26.33 12.50
C LEU A 774 39.26 27.66 13.19
N ALA A 775 38.55 27.63 14.31
CA ALA A 775 38.23 28.83 15.07
C ALA A 775 39.49 29.50 15.66
N GLN A 776 40.48 28.72 16.13
CA GLN A 776 41.76 29.26 16.62
C GLN A 776 42.57 29.91 15.48
N VAL A 777 42.66 29.27 14.32
CA VAL A 777 43.33 29.79 13.12
C VAL A 777 42.71 31.12 12.68
N LEU A 778 41.40 31.16 12.47
CA LEU A 778 40.72 32.36 11.97
C LEU A 778 40.76 33.53 12.98
N ASN A 779 40.66 33.24 14.29
CA ASN A 779 40.78 34.26 15.33
C ASN A 779 42.23 34.71 15.62
N SER A 780 43.25 34.08 15.02
CA SER A 780 44.65 34.47 15.21
C SER A 780 45.05 35.77 14.48
N GLY A 781 44.22 36.24 13.55
CA GLY A 781 44.52 37.36 12.66
C GLY A 781 45.38 36.98 11.44
N ASN A 782 46.05 35.83 11.46
CA ASN A 782 46.75 35.26 10.31
C ASN A 782 45.86 34.22 9.61
N LEU A 783 45.39 34.54 8.40
CA LEU A 783 44.53 33.66 7.62
C LEU A 783 45.36 32.52 6.98
N ASP A 784 45.53 31.39 7.67
CA ASP A 784 46.24 30.21 7.14
C ASP A 784 45.45 29.56 5.98
N ILE A 785 45.80 30.00 4.76
CA ILE A 785 45.22 29.55 3.50
C ILE A 785 45.65 28.12 3.15
N ASP A 786 46.80 27.65 3.62
CA ASP A 786 47.22 26.26 3.42
C ASP A 786 46.39 25.31 4.31
N TYR A 787 45.97 25.73 5.51
CA TYR A 787 45.03 24.98 6.35
C TYR A 787 43.62 24.97 5.76
N LEU A 788 43.10 26.13 5.33
CA LEU A 788 41.80 26.23 4.66
C LEU A 788 41.77 25.43 3.35
N GLY A 789 42.85 25.49 2.56
CA GLY A 789 43.04 24.70 1.34
C GLY A 789 43.06 23.20 1.61
N ARG A 790 43.75 22.75 2.68
CA ARG A 790 43.72 21.34 3.12
C ARG A 790 42.30 20.88 3.49
N ILE A 791 41.51 21.69 4.20
CA ILE A 791 40.10 21.38 4.52
C ILE A 791 39.26 21.25 3.24
N LEU A 792 39.39 22.19 2.29
CA LEU A 792 38.65 22.16 1.02
C LEU A 792 39.03 20.93 0.17
N VAL A 793 40.32 20.63 0.03
CA VAL A 793 40.81 19.44 -0.69
C VAL A 793 40.37 18.14 -0.02
N PHE A 794 40.38 18.07 1.32
CA PHE A 794 39.87 16.91 2.05
C PHE A 794 38.37 16.73 1.83
N ALA A 795 37.57 17.80 1.92
CA ALA A 795 36.13 17.74 1.68
C ALA A 795 35.81 17.29 0.25
N LEU A 796 36.47 17.87 -0.77
CA LEU A 796 36.27 17.50 -2.17
C LEU A 796 36.70 16.06 -2.48
N SER A 797 37.87 15.62 -1.99
CA SER A 797 38.31 14.23 -2.14
C SER A 797 37.44 13.23 -1.37
N THR A 798 36.73 13.67 -0.31
CA THR A 798 35.77 12.82 0.42
C THR A 798 34.43 12.75 -0.28
N LEU A 799 33.94 13.85 -0.87
CA LEU A 799 32.76 13.85 -1.74
C LEU A 799 33.00 12.95 -2.95
N GLN A 800 34.16 13.05 -3.59
CA GLN A 800 34.59 12.17 -4.67
C GLN A 800 34.55 10.68 -4.30
N LYS A 801 34.99 10.30 -3.09
CA LYS A 801 34.89 8.91 -2.57
C LYS A 801 33.44 8.44 -2.33
N LEU A 802 32.46 9.35 -2.32
CA LEU A 802 31.03 9.07 -2.10
C LEU A 802 30.21 9.14 -3.40
N SER A 803 30.71 9.81 -4.43
CA SER A 803 30.10 9.94 -5.76
C SER A 803 30.02 8.63 -6.53
N SER A 804 29.28 8.61 -7.64
CA SER A 804 29.19 7.44 -8.51
C SER A 804 30.40 7.35 -9.47
N PRO A 805 30.99 6.15 -9.71
CA PRO A 805 32.16 5.97 -10.59
C PRO A 805 31.96 6.35 -12.07
N ALA A 806 30.76 6.78 -12.48
CA ALA A 806 30.51 7.36 -13.80
C ALA A 806 30.87 8.85 -13.85
N ASN A 807 30.77 9.54 -12.71
CA ASN A 807 30.98 10.99 -12.57
C ASN A 807 32.37 11.31 -11.99
N ASP A 808 33.08 10.31 -11.46
CA ASP A 808 34.44 10.37 -10.89
C ASP A 808 35.43 11.21 -11.72
N ASP A 809 35.43 11.08 -13.05
CA ASP A 809 36.39 11.75 -13.93
C ASP A 809 36.00 13.20 -14.25
N GLU A 810 34.71 13.47 -14.51
CA GLU A 810 34.19 14.84 -14.65
C GLU A 810 34.39 15.64 -13.36
N MET A 811 34.18 15.01 -12.20
CA MET A 811 34.41 15.61 -10.89
C MET A 811 35.91 15.90 -10.65
N LYS A 812 36.83 15.04 -11.10
CA LYS A 812 38.29 15.31 -11.03
C LYS A 812 38.65 16.56 -11.81
N ASP A 813 38.15 16.70 -13.03
CA ASP A 813 38.47 17.83 -13.91
C ASP A 813 37.86 19.13 -13.37
N ASN A 814 36.63 19.08 -12.84
CA ASN A 814 36.01 20.23 -12.17
C ASN A 814 36.75 20.64 -10.88
N ILE A 815 37.20 19.68 -10.05
CA ILE A 815 38.00 19.95 -8.85
C ILE A 815 39.37 20.56 -9.23
N GLN A 816 40.07 20.01 -10.23
CA GLN A 816 41.35 20.56 -10.71
C GLN A 816 41.20 21.98 -11.25
N LYS A 817 40.14 22.22 -12.04
CA LYS A 817 39.80 23.54 -12.58
C LYS A 817 39.52 24.53 -11.45
N LEU A 818 38.72 24.16 -10.45
CA LEU A 818 38.46 25.01 -9.28
C LEU A 818 39.75 25.34 -8.53
N LEU A 819 40.57 24.33 -8.19
CA LEU A 819 41.83 24.55 -7.46
C LEU A 819 42.77 25.49 -8.21
N LYS A 820 42.83 25.37 -9.55
CA LYS A 820 43.56 26.31 -10.40
C LYS A 820 42.98 27.73 -10.31
N GLU A 821 41.67 27.90 -10.54
CA GLU A 821 41.00 29.21 -10.45
C GLU A 821 41.13 29.86 -9.06
N LEU A 822 41.16 29.07 -7.98
CA LEU A 822 41.42 29.55 -6.62
C LEU A 822 42.87 30.01 -6.46
N SER A 823 43.84 29.25 -6.97
CA SER A 823 45.26 29.63 -6.94
C SER A 823 45.56 30.90 -7.76
N GLU A 824 44.84 31.12 -8.86
CA GLU A 824 44.92 32.33 -9.69
C GLU A 824 44.31 33.55 -8.96
N ILE A 825 43.22 33.37 -8.19
CA ILE A 825 42.63 34.42 -7.35
C ILE A 825 43.59 34.84 -6.23
N CYS A 826 44.18 33.89 -5.48
CA CYS A 826 45.10 34.18 -4.38
C CYS A 826 46.36 34.98 -4.82
N GLN A 827 46.75 34.90 -6.09
CA GLN A 827 47.87 35.66 -6.66
C GLN A 827 47.52 37.12 -7.06
N ALA A 828 46.27 37.56 -6.88
CA ALA A 828 45.85 38.93 -7.16
C ALA A 828 46.32 39.94 -6.09
N ARG A 829 46.64 41.16 -6.52
CA ARG A 829 47.38 42.20 -5.74
C ARG A 829 46.75 42.64 -4.40
N ASP A 830 45.46 42.46 -4.17
CA ASP A 830 44.78 42.85 -2.92
C ASP A 830 44.68 41.65 -1.95
N GLU A 831 45.83 41.23 -1.40
CA GLU A 831 46.02 39.97 -0.67
C GLU A 831 44.87 39.59 0.29
N LEU A 832 44.50 40.45 1.25
CA LEU A 832 43.47 40.08 2.24
C LEU A 832 42.09 39.89 1.61
N SER A 833 41.78 40.61 0.53
CA SER A 833 40.48 40.55 -0.14
C SER A 833 40.37 39.39 -1.13
N SER A 834 41.48 39.06 -1.82
CA SER A 834 41.54 37.98 -2.80
C SER A 834 41.42 36.62 -2.12
N HIS A 835 42.14 36.42 -1.01
CA HIS A 835 42.06 35.20 -0.18
C HIS A 835 40.65 34.98 0.40
N VAL A 836 39.94 36.03 0.83
CA VAL A 836 38.54 35.95 1.26
C VAL A 836 37.61 35.53 0.11
N ILE A 837 37.81 36.08 -1.10
CA ILE A 837 37.02 35.70 -2.29
C ILE A 837 37.28 34.24 -2.68
N ALA A 838 38.54 33.79 -2.63
CA ALA A 838 38.90 32.39 -2.88
C ALA A 838 38.22 31.44 -1.87
N MET A 839 38.30 31.73 -0.58
CA MET A 839 37.67 30.91 0.47
C MET A 839 36.14 30.81 0.27
N ILE A 840 35.46 31.91 -0.03
CA ILE A 840 34.01 31.90 -0.32
C ILE A 840 33.70 31.05 -1.55
N LYS A 841 34.46 31.22 -2.64
CA LYS A 841 34.24 30.47 -3.89
C LYS A 841 34.46 28.97 -3.70
N GLY A 842 35.49 28.58 -2.93
CA GLY A 842 35.75 27.19 -2.56
C GLY A 842 34.62 26.57 -1.73
N LEU A 843 34.18 27.26 -0.66
CA LEU A 843 33.09 26.77 0.20
C LEU A 843 31.76 26.69 -0.53
N ARG A 844 31.46 27.66 -1.41
CA ARG A 844 30.30 27.64 -2.30
C ARG A 844 30.30 26.38 -3.17
N PHE A 845 31.41 26.12 -3.87
CA PHE A 845 31.52 24.95 -4.74
C PHE A 845 31.36 23.63 -3.97
N VAL A 846 31.99 23.48 -2.80
CA VAL A 846 31.83 22.29 -1.95
C VAL A 846 30.37 22.07 -1.54
N LEU A 847 29.61 23.14 -1.28
CA LEU A 847 28.19 23.06 -0.95
C LEU A 847 27.31 22.74 -2.18
N GLU A 848 27.66 23.24 -3.35
CA GLU A 848 27.00 22.90 -4.63
C GLU A 848 27.20 21.40 -4.95
N GLU A 849 28.43 20.89 -4.84
CA GLU A 849 28.75 19.46 -4.97
C GLU A 849 28.05 18.57 -3.93
N ILE A 850 27.90 19.04 -2.68
CA ILE A 850 27.10 18.34 -1.66
C ILE A 850 25.64 18.17 -2.09
N GLN A 851 25.04 19.16 -2.76
CA GLN A 851 23.66 19.04 -3.25
C GLN A 851 23.57 18.12 -4.49
N ALA A 852 24.54 18.20 -5.42
CA ALA A 852 24.63 17.28 -6.55
C ALA A 852 24.73 15.81 -6.07
N LEU A 853 25.62 15.53 -5.12
CA LEU A 853 25.76 14.21 -4.51
C LEU A 853 24.47 13.74 -3.79
N LYS A 854 23.76 14.63 -3.11
CA LYS A 854 22.45 14.30 -2.50
C LYS A 854 21.40 13.93 -3.55
N TRP A 855 21.39 14.61 -4.69
CA TRP A 855 20.54 14.26 -5.82
C TRP A 855 20.93 12.91 -6.42
N GLU A 856 22.22 12.63 -6.64
CA GLU A 856 22.71 11.30 -7.06
C GLU A 856 22.28 10.20 -6.08
N ILE A 857 22.51 10.39 -4.79
CA ILE A 857 22.14 9.43 -3.73
C ILE A 857 20.61 9.21 -3.69
N SER A 858 19.82 10.26 -3.89
CA SER A 858 18.36 10.16 -3.91
C SER A 858 17.85 9.44 -5.17
N LYS A 859 18.40 9.79 -6.34
CA LYS A 859 18.18 9.12 -7.63
C LYS A 859 18.55 7.63 -7.58
N ALA A 860 19.67 7.30 -6.94
CA ALA A 860 20.10 5.92 -6.70
C ALA A 860 19.17 5.16 -5.73
N ARG A 861 18.79 5.76 -4.59
CA ARG A 861 17.84 5.18 -3.63
C ARG A 861 16.48 4.90 -4.30
N ILE A 862 15.98 5.83 -5.10
CA ILE A 862 14.74 5.69 -5.87
C ILE A 862 14.86 4.55 -6.89
N ARG A 863 15.95 4.47 -7.66
CA ARG A 863 16.21 3.34 -8.59
C ARG A 863 16.34 1.98 -7.87
N ILE A 864 16.90 1.94 -6.66
CA ILE A 864 16.96 0.71 -5.83
C ILE A 864 15.55 0.29 -5.37
N MET A 865 14.64 1.24 -5.17
CA MET A 865 13.24 0.96 -4.80
C MET A 865 12.33 0.64 -6.00
N GLU A 866 12.71 1.00 -7.24
CA GLU A 866 11.90 0.82 -8.45
C GLU A 866 11.20 -0.55 -8.58
N PRO A 867 11.84 -1.71 -8.34
CA PRO A 867 11.18 -3.02 -8.41
C PRO A 867 10.06 -3.23 -7.38
N LEU A 868 10.13 -2.53 -6.23
CA LEU A 868 9.09 -2.55 -5.20
C LEU A 868 7.96 -1.57 -5.56
N LEU A 869 8.31 -0.40 -6.13
CA LEU A 869 7.34 0.63 -6.53
C LEU A 869 6.52 0.23 -7.76
N LYS A 870 7.12 -0.51 -8.70
CA LYS A 870 6.43 -1.16 -9.83
C LYS A 870 5.65 -2.42 -9.43
N GLY A 871 5.89 -2.96 -8.23
CA GLY A 871 5.21 -4.14 -7.68
C GLY A 871 3.89 -3.81 -6.97
N SER A 872 3.29 -4.82 -6.34
CA SER A 872 2.04 -4.67 -5.57
C SER A 872 2.12 -3.63 -4.46
N ALA A 873 3.30 -3.44 -3.85
CA ALA A 873 3.50 -2.46 -2.79
C ALA A 873 3.24 -1.00 -3.25
N GLY A 874 3.53 -0.65 -4.51
CA GLY A 874 3.17 0.66 -5.07
C GLY A 874 1.67 0.81 -5.28
N LEU A 875 1.00 -0.23 -5.78
CA LEU A 875 -0.47 -0.26 -5.95
C LEU A 875 -1.19 -0.17 -4.60
N ASP A 876 -0.71 -0.89 -3.59
CA ASP A 876 -1.24 -0.86 -2.22
C ASP A 876 -0.98 0.50 -1.55
N TYR A 877 0.18 1.14 -1.79
CA TYR A 877 0.46 2.49 -1.33
C TYR A 877 -0.53 3.51 -1.90
N LEU A 878 -0.73 3.53 -3.23
CA LEU A 878 -1.70 4.43 -3.86
C LEU A 878 -3.14 4.13 -3.40
N ARG A 879 -3.50 2.85 -3.20
CA ARG A 879 -4.83 2.47 -2.69
C ARG A 879 -5.07 3.03 -1.29
N ASN A 880 -4.07 2.94 -0.40
CA ASN A 880 -4.16 3.47 0.95
C ASN A 880 -4.16 5.01 0.96
N ALA A 881 -3.33 5.67 0.14
CA ALA A 881 -3.32 7.13 0.04
C ALA A 881 -4.63 7.69 -0.52
N PHE A 882 -5.23 7.01 -1.51
CA PHE A 882 -6.55 7.36 -2.02
C PHE A 882 -7.67 7.15 -0.97
N ALA A 883 -7.63 6.04 -0.22
CA ALA A 883 -8.55 5.79 0.89
C ALA A 883 -8.48 6.86 1.98
N ASN A 884 -7.27 7.33 2.31
CA ASN A 884 -7.07 8.40 3.30
C ASN A 884 -7.69 9.74 2.84
N ARG A 885 -7.66 10.06 1.54
CA ARG A 885 -8.26 11.30 0.99
C ARG A 885 -9.77 11.23 0.75
N HIS A 886 -10.28 10.08 0.29
CA HIS A 886 -11.66 9.96 -0.23
C HIS A 886 -12.55 9.02 0.60
N GLY A 887 -12.08 8.56 1.74
CA GLY A 887 -12.83 7.63 2.60
C GLY A 887 -12.85 6.20 2.06
N THR A 888 -13.67 5.37 2.69
CA THR A 888 -13.73 3.93 2.40
C THR A 888 -14.51 3.65 1.12
N GLN A 889 -14.41 2.42 0.61
CA GLN A 889 -15.20 1.96 -0.53
C GLN A 889 -16.72 2.13 -0.35
N SER A 890 -17.22 2.14 0.90
CA SER A 890 -18.64 2.33 1.22
C SER A 890 -19.14 3.74 0.88
N ASP A 891 -18.26 4.72 1.04
CA ASP A 891 -18.54 6.16 0.99
C ASP A 891 -18.43 6.72 -0.45
N ALA A 892 -17.99 5.88 -1.39
CA ALA A 892 -17.67 6.21 -2.78
C ALA A 892 -18.78 7.00 -3.51
N TYR A 893 -20.05 6.74 -3.19
CA TYR A 893 -21.20 7.44 -3.77
C TYR A 893 -21.27 8.92 -3.38
N THR A 894 -20.80 9.26 -2.19
CA THR A 894 -20.80 10.62 -1.65
C THR A 894 -19.44 11.31 -1.79
N SER A 895 -18.34 10.56 -1.81
CA SER A 895 -16.98 11.11 -1.87
C SER A 895 -16.37 11.21 -3.27
N LEU A 896 -16.96 10.54 -4.28
CA LEU A 896 -16.45 10.51 -5.66
C LEU A 896 -17.53 10.93 -6.71
N PRO A 897 -18.19 12.10 -6.57
CA PRO A 897 -19.29 12.51 -7.44
C PRO A 897 -18.91 12.70 -8.91
N LEU A 898 -17.66 13.11 -9.23
CA LEU A 898 -17.22 13.25 -10.62
C LEU A 898 -16.98 11.87 -11.26
N THR A 899 -16.35 10.94 -10.54
CA THR A 899 -16.21 9.53 -10.95
C THR A 899 -17.56 8.85 -11.13
N LEU A 900 -18.52 9.07 -10.24
CA LEU A 900 -19.90 8.59 -10.38
C LEU A 900 -20.53 9.09 -11.70
N ARG A 901 -20.54 10.41 -11.92
CA ARG A 901 -21.10 11.04 -13.14
C ARG A 901 -20.41 10.56 -14.41
N TRP A 902 -19.09 10.43 -14.39
CA TRP A 902 -18.29 9.94 -15.52
C TRP A 902 -18.65 8.48 -15.86
N LEU A 903 -18.66 7.56 -14.90
CA LEU A 903 -19.05 6.16 -15.13
C LEU A 903 -20.50 6.03 -15.64
N SER A 904 -21.45 6.82 -15.12
CA SER A 904 -22.85 6.82 -15.60
C SER A 904 -22.93 7.21 -17.08
N SER A 905 -22.15 8.20 -17.51
CA SER A 905 -22.14 8.66 -18.91
C SER A 905 -21.67 7.59 -19.91
N VAL A 906 -20.81 6.67 -19.47
CA VAL A 906 -20.27 5.57 -20.29
C VAL A 906 -21.19 4.34 -20.25
N ARG A 907 -21.83 4.08 -19.10
CA ARG A 907 -22.69 2.90 -18.89
C ARG A 907 -23.83 2.81 -19.91
N ILE A 908 -24.38 3.95 -20.33
CA ILE A 908 -25.49 4.05 -21.31
C ILE A 908 -25.11 3.48 -22.69
N CYS A 909 -23.84 3.61 -23.10
CA CYS A 909 -23.38 3.19 -24.44
C CYS A 909 -22.41 2.01 -24.44
N LYS A 910 -22.01 1.47 -23.27
CA LYS A 910 -20.92 0.48 -23.17
C LYS A 910 -21.13 -0.75 -24.06
N ASP A 911 -22.38 -1.22 -24.14
CA ASP A 911 -22.71 -2.47 -24.84
C ASP A 911 -22.74 -2.27 -26.35
N GLN A 912 -23.26 -1.13 -26.84
CA GLN A 912 -23.17 -0.75 -28.25
C GLN A 912 -21.72 -0.56 -28.69
N GLU A 913 -20.90 0.16 -27.91
CA GLU A 913 -19.48 0.40 -28.25
C GLU A 913 -18.69 -0.92 -28.31
N TRP A 914 -19.03 -1.88 -27.45
CA TRP A 914 -18.45 -3.23 -27.41
C TRP A 914 -18.97 -4.13 -28.55
N GLU A 915 -20.26 -4.07 -28.88
CA GLU A 915 -20.86 -4.77 -30.02
C GLU A 915 -20.27 -4.26 -31.33
N GLU A 916 -20.14 -2.94 -31.52
CA GLU A 916 -19.48 -2.37 -32.71
C GLU A 916 -18.01 -2.78 -32.80
N HIS A 917 -17.28 -2.84 -31.68
CA HIS A 917 -15.89 -3.30 -31.66
C HIS A 917 -15.75 -4.78 -32.02
N THR A 918 -16.55 -5.65 -31.41
CA THR A 918 -16.54 -7.10 -31.69
C THR A 918 -17.03 -7.42 -33.11
N ASN A 919 -18.02 -6.69 -33.63
CA ASN A 919 -18.41 -6.75 -35.04
C ASN A 919 -17.26 -6.32 -35.97
N SER A 920 -16.52 -5.25 -35.64
CA SER A 920 -15.34 -4.81 -36.39
C SER A 920 -14.23 -5.87 -36.38
N LEU A 921 -13.97 -6.49 -35.23
CA LEU A 921 -12.98 -7.56 -35.07
C LEU A 921 -13.37 -8.84 -35.83
N SER A 922 -14.66 -9.18 -35.86
CA SER A 922 -15.18 -10.32 -36.64
C SER A 922 -15.16 -10.04 -38.16
N ALA A 923 -15.30 -8.78 -38.57
CA ALA A 923 -15.17 -8.37 -39.96
C ALA A 923 -13.70 -8.46 -40.41
N LEU A 924 -12.76 -7.98 -39.57
CA LEU A 924 -11.31 -8.10 -39.81
C LEU A 924 -10.91 -9.57 -40.02
N LYS A 925 -11.30 -10.48 -39.12
CA LYS A 925 -10.95 -11.92 -39.24
C LYS A 925 -11.47 -12.55 -40.53
N ARG A 926 -12.74 -12.27 -40.91
CA ARG A 926 -13.30 -12.71 -42.20
C ARG A 926 -12.61 -12.11 -43.43
N GLN A 927 -11.94 -10.97 -43.27
CA GLN A 927 -11.19 -10.31 -44.35
C GLN A 927 -9.74 -10.84 -44.48
N GLU A 928 -9.20 -11.50 -43.46
CA GLU A 928 -7.97 -12.30 -43.58
C GLU A 928 -8.25 -13.63 -44.30
N GLU A 929 -9.47 -14.15 -44.20
CA GLU A 929 -9.96 -15.35 -44.89
C GLU A 929 -10.43 -15.09 -46.33
N SER A 930 -10.61 -13.84 -46.76
CA SER A 930 -11.15 -13.50 -48.08
C SER A 930 -10.46 -12.30 -48.74
N SER A 931 -9.84 -12.53 -49.91
CA SER A 931 -8.94 -11.59 -50.59
C SER A 931 -9.65 -10.45 -51.34
N CYS A 932 -10.52 -9.68 -50.66
CA CYS A 932 -11.26 -8.57 -51.26
C CYS A 932 -11.34 -7.33 -50.33
N VAL A 933 -10.94 -6.16 -50.85
CA VAL A 933 -10.85 -4.91 -50.08
C VAL A 933 -11.80 -3.84 -50.66
N PRO A 934 -12.86 -3.44 -49.94
CA PRO A 934 -13.76 -2.37 -50.37
C PRO A 934 -13.13 -0.99 -50.12
N SER A 935 -12.41 -0.46 -51.12
CA SER A 935 -11.70 0.81 -51.03
C SER A 935 -12.65 2.03 -51.05
N THR A 936 -13.03 2.53 -49.87
CA THR A 936 -13.99 3.64 -49.69
C THR A 936 -13.44 4.79 -48.83
N THR A 937 -12.20 5.22 -49.12
CA THR A 937 -11.71 6.54 -48.69
C THR A 937 -12.64 7.65 -49.19
N LEU A 938 -12.83 8.70 -48.40
CA LEU A 938 -13.63 9.88 -48.74
C LEU A 938 -13.27 10.45 -50.14
N LYS A 939 -14.23 10.41 -51.07
CA LYS A 939 -14.16 11.06 -52.38
C LYS A 939 -15.17 12.21 -52.45
N THR A 940 -14.67 13.43 -52.30
CA THR A 940 -15.32 14.65 -52.80
C THR A 940 -15.43 14.59 -54.32
N GLY A 941 -16.56 15.06 -54.87
CA GLY A 941 -17.02 14.68 -56.22
C GLY A 941 -16.01 14.89 -57.36
N GLY A 942 -15.58 13.79 -57.97
CA GLY A 942 -14.77 13.77 -59.19
C GLY A 942 -14.75 12.35 -59.78
N SER A 943 -15.31 12.17 -60.98
CA SER A 943 -15.44 10.85 -61.61
C SER A 943 -14.26 10.56 -62.53
N PHE A 944 -13.48 9.54 -62.21
CA PHE A 944 -12.57 8.86 -63.14
C PHE A 944 -12.72 7.35 -62.98
N LEU A 945 -13.05 6.68 -64.07
CA LEU A 945 -13.22 5.23 -64.17
C LEU A 945 -11.85 4.57 -64.39
N VAL A 946 -11.41 3.73 -63.45
CA VAL A 946 -10.16 2.96 -63.58
C VAL A 946 -10.41 1.50 -63.25
N LYS A 947 -10.08 0.61 -64.20
CA LYS A 947 -9.95 -0.84 -63.95
C LYS A 947 -8.59 -1.09 -63.31
N THR A 948 -8.55 -1.71 -62.14
CA THR A 948 -7.30 -2.23 -61.56
C THR A 948 -7.01 -3.63 -62.09
N SER A 949 -6.09 -3.71 -63.06
CA SER A 949 -5.34 -4.96 -63.29
C SER A 949 -4.34 -5.17 -62.15
N GLY A 950 -4.01 -6.41 -61.83
CA GLY A 950 -3.18 -6.73 -60.66
C GLY A 950 -1.69 -6.43 -60.85
N ASN A 951 -1.07 -5.89 -59.79
CA ASN A 951 0.23 -6.32 -59.26
C ASN A 951 0.56 -5.50 -58.00
N GLN A 952 0.69 -6.16 -56.84
CA GLN A 952 1.20 -5.53 -55.61
C GLN A 952 2.56 -6.13 -55.23
N ASN A 953 3.63 -5.55 -55.79
CA ASN A 953 4.97 -5.74 -55.25
C ASN A 953 5.14 -4.82 -54.04
N THR A 954 4.96 -5.36 -52.83
CA THR A 954 5.38 -4.68 -51.59
C THR A 954 6.81 -5.10 -51.25
N SER A 955 7.77 -4.24 -51.58
CA SER A 955 9.19 -4.41 -51.23
C SER A 955 9.39 -4.32 -49.71
N HIS A 956 10.12 -5.29 -49.16
CA HIS A 956 10.33 -5.45 -47.71
C HIS A 956 10.96 -4.23 -47.01
N SER A 957 10.61 -4.06 -45.73
CA SER A 957 11.66 -4.04 -44.70
C SER A 957 11.30 -5.07 -43.63
N SER A 958 12.21 -6.03 -43.38
CA SER A 958 12.01 -7.12 -42.42
C SER A 958 13.00 -6.98 -41.27
N GLY A 959 12.67 -6.14 -40.29
CA GLY A 959 13.43 -5.96 -39.05
C GLY A 959 12.92 -6.87 -37.93
N VAL A 960 13.46 -8.08 -37.80
CA VAL A 960 13.18 -8.95 -36.63
C VAL A 960 13.97 -8.44 -35.43
N ALA A 961 13.43 -7.44 -34.75
CA ALA A 961 13.92 -6.98 -33.45
C ALA A 961 13.22 -7.78 -32.33
N ASN A 962 13.95 -8.68 -31.68
CA ASN A 962 13.45 -9.43 -30.52
C ASN A 962 13.19 -8.48 -29.34
N SER A 963 11.94 -8.02 -29.22
CA SER A 963 11.44 -7.12 -28.18
C SER A 963 10.30 -7.78 -27.40
N THR A 964 10.57 -8.97 -26.87
CA THR A 964 9.69 -9.68 -25.94
C THR A 964 9.58 -8.92 -24.62
N ASP A 965 8.49 -8.17 -24.44
CA ASP A 965 7.62 -8.22 -23.23
C ASP A 965 6.49 -7.16 -23.23
N ASN A 966 6.65 -6.01 -23.91
CA ASN A 966 5.81 -4.82 -23.68
C ASN A 966 4.54 -4.67 -24.55
N GLN A 967 3.81 -5.74 -24.90
CA GLN A 967 2.51 -5.60 -25.60
C GLN A 967 1.35 -5.28 -24.62
N GLN A 968 0.57 -4.24 -24.91
CA GLN A 968 -0.54 -3.82 -24.03
C GLN A 968 -1.78 -4.72 -24.21
N PRO A 969 -2.42 -5.18 -23.11
CA PRO A 969 -3.38 -6.29 -23.15
C PRO A 969 -4.73 -5.94 -23.77
N GLU A 970 -5.25 -6.87 -24.59
CA GLU A 970 -6.62 -6.84 -25.11
C GLU A 970 -7.67 -6.82 -23.98
N CYS A 971 -8.77 -6.11 -24.18
CA CYS A 971 -9.89 -6.07 -23.24
C CYS A 971 -10.75 -7.32 -23.40
N LYS A 972 -11.01 -8.06 -22.32
CA LYS A 972 -11.84 -9.29 -22.34
C LYS A 972 -13.35 -9.05 -22.28
N GLY A 973 -13.81 -7.80 -22.36
CA GLY A 973 -15.21 -7.42 -22.15
C GLY A 973 -15.64 -7.34 -20.68
N GLU A 974 -14.71 -7.52 -19.73
CA GLU A 974 -14.95 -7.36 -18.29
C GLU A 974 -15.49 -5.96 -17.99
N THR A 975 -16.66 -5.86 -17.35
CA THR A 975 -17.48 -4.63 -17.33
C THR A 975 -16.75 -3.41 -16.76
N LEU A 976 -15.92 -3.59 -15.73
CA LEU A 976 -15.12 -2.52 -15.15
C LEU A 976 -13.99 -2.04 -16.08
N HIS A 977 -13.21 -2.96 -16.65
CA HIS A 977 -12.18 -2.61 -17.63
C HIS A 977 -12.77 -1.95 -18.87
N LEU A 978 -13.93 -2.42 -19.34
CA LEU A 978 -14.66 -1.83 -20.47
C LEU A 978 -15.13 -0.40 -20.16
N LEU A 979 -15.79 -0.18 -19.01
CA LEU A 979 -16.24 1.14 -18.55
C LEU A 979 -15.07 2.13 -18.41
N VAL A 980 -13.98 1.72 -17.76
CA VAL A 980 -12.81 2.59 -17.53
C VAL A 980 -12.09 2.90 -18.85
N ARG A 981 -11.87 1.91 -19.72
CA ARG A 981 -11.22 2.12 -21.03
C ARG A 981 -12.05 3.03 -21.96
N LEU A 982 -13.36 2.79 -22.08
CA LEU A 982 -14.25 3.65 -22.87
C LEU A 982 -14.39 5.06 -22.27
N GLY A 983 -14.45 5.18 -20.94
CA GLY A 983 -14.53 6.47 -20.27
C GLY A 983 -13.29 7.33 -20.42
N LEU A 984 -12.09 6.72 -20.41
CA LEU A 984 -10.84 7.41 -20.67
C LEU A 984 -10.73 7.85 -22.13
N LEU A 985 -11.13 6.99 -23.07
CA LEU A 985 -11.22 7.35 -24.48
C LEU A 985 -12.16 8.57 -24.69
N LYS A 986 -13.38 8.54 -24.15
CA LYS A 986 -14.34 9.65 -24.28
C LYS A 986 -13.90 10.95 -23.62
N LEU A 987 -13.21 10.86 -22.48
CA LEU A 987 -12.62 12.02 -21.81
C LEU A 987 -11.54 12.70 -22.67
N VAL A 988 -10.71 11.90 -23.35
CA VAL A 988 -9.52 12.36 -24.09
C VAL A 988 -9.83 12.72 -25.54
N SER A 989 -10.89 12.16 -26.15
CA SER A 989 -11.43 12.60 -27.45
C SER A 989 -12.32 13.85 -27.36
N GLY A 990 -12.42 14.49 -26.20
CA GLY A 990 -13.13 15.76 -26.04
C GLY A 990 -12.47 16.92 -26.79
N ILE A 991 -13.29 17.83 -27.34
CA ILE A 991 -12.84 19.06 -28.02
C ILE A 991 -12.30 20.07 -26.99
N SER A 992 -12.99 20.22 -25.86
CA SER A 992 -12.53 21.05 -24.74
C SER A 992 -11.38 20.37 -23.99
N GLY A 993 -10.30 21.10 -23.72
CA GLY A 993 -9.18 20.62 -22.91
C GLY A 993 -9.63 20.12 -21.53
N VAL A 994 -9.06 19.00 -21.06
CA VAL A 994 -9.42 18.39 -19.77
C VAL A 994 -9.12 19.37 -18.62
N ALA A 995 -10.18 19.95 -18.07
CA ALA A 995 -10.14 20.84 -16.91
C ALA A 995 -9.98 20.04 -15.61
N GLN A 996 -9.23 20.57 -14.65
CA GLN A 996 -8.99 19.91 -13.36
C GLN A 996 -10.29 19.74 -12.55
N GLU A 997 -11.22 20.68 -12.67
CA GLU A 997 -12.52 20.68 -11.98
C GLU A 997 -13.51 19.63 -12.51
N ALA A 998 -13.32 19.17 -13.76
CA ALA A 998 -14.20 18.23 -14.45
C ALA A 998 -13.62 16.81 -14.55
N LEU A 999 -12.36 16.62 -14.13
CA LEU A 999 -11.68 15.33 -14.15
C LEU A 999 -12.16 14.46 -12.98
N PRO A 1000 -12.44 13.15 -13.17
CA PRO A 1000 -12.81 12.27 -12.07
C PRO A 1000 -11.72 12.19 -11.00
N GLU A 1001 -12.13 12.03 -9.74
CA GLU A 1001 -11.23 12.05 -8.58
C GLU A 1001 -10.14 10.96 -8.68
N THR A 1002 -10.49 9.80 -9.27
CA THR A 1002 -9.57 8.67 -9.53
C THR A 1002 -8.47 8.96 -10.56
N PHE A 1003 -8.50 10.11 -11.25
CA PHE A 1003 -7.49 10.49 -12.24
C PHE A 1003 -6.73 11.77 -11.90
N MET A 1004 -6.90 12.35 -10.70
CA MET A 1004 -6.17 13.55 -10.27
C MET A 1004 -4.65 13.46 -10.50
N LEU A 1005 -4.04 12.31 -10.15
CA LEU A 1005 -2.59 12.04 -10.35
C LEU A 1005 -2.17 11.92 -11.83
N ASN A 1006 -3.13 11.87 -12.75
CA ASN A 1006 -2.95 11.54 -14.16
C ASN A 1006 -3.32 12.70 -15.11
N LEU A 1007 -3.75 13.86 -14.58
CA LEU A 1007 -4.16 15.03 -15.36
C LEU A 1007 -3.13 15.46 -16.43
N PRO A 1008 -1.82 15.60 -16.15
CA PRO A 1008 -0.85 16.01 -17.17
C PRO A 1008 -0.74 14.98 -18.30
N ARG A 1009 -0.79 13.69 -17.95
CA ARG A 1009 -0.68 12.59 -18.91
C ARG A 1009 -1.92 12.51 -19.81
N LEU A 1010 -3.11 12.72 -19.25
CA LEU A 1010 -4.36 12.77 -20.03
C LEU A 1010 -4.42 13.98 -20.96
N ARG A 1011 -3.90 15.15 -20.53
CA ARG A 1011 -3.71 16.32 -21.41
C ARG A 1011 -2.70 16.05 -22.53
N ALA A 1012 -1.59 15.37 -22.25
CA ALA A 1012 -0.61 15.01 -23.28
C ALA A 1012 -1.21 14.07 -24.35
N VAL A 1013 -1.99 13.06 -23.96
CA VAL A 1013 -2.71 12.21 -24.93
C VAL A 1013 -3.78 13.00 -25.68
N GLN A 1014 -4.53 13.89 -25.01
CA GLN A 1014 -5.51 14.74 -25.68
C GLN A 1014 -4.85 15.65 -26.72
N ALA A 1015 -3.71 16.26 -26.39
CA ALA A 1015 -2.92 17.06 -27.32
C ALA A 1015 -2.49 16.22 -28.53
N GLN A 1016 -1.99 14.99 -28.33
CA GLN A 1016 -1.64 14.10 -29.44
C GLN A 1016 -2.86 13.70 -30.30
N VAL A 1017 -4.02 13.40 -29.70
CA VAL A 1017 -5.27 13.14 -30.45
C VAL A 1017 -5.69 14.36 -31.28
N GLN A 1018 -5.59 15.58 -30.72
CA GLN A 1018 -5.89 16.81 -31.46
C GLN A 1018 -4.85 17.11 -32.56
N LYS A 1019 -3.55 16.88 -32.33
CA LYS A 1019 -2.52 16.94 -33.40
C LYS A 1019 -2.85 15.97 -34.54
N ILE A 1020 -3.26 14.74 -34.23
CA ILE A 1020 -3.66 13.74 -35.23
C ILE A 1020 -4.91 14.20 -36.02
N ILE A 1021 -5.89 14.88 -35.39
CA ILE A 1021 -7.04 15.50 -36.09
C ILE A 1021 -6.58 16.63 -37.02
N VAL A 1022 -5.70 17.52 -36.55
CA VAL A 1022 -5.15 18.65 -37.34
C VAL A 1022 -4.31 18.16 -38.52
N ILE A 1023 -3.50 17.11 -38.35
CA ILE A 1023 -2.73 16.50 -39.43
C ILE A 1023 -3.67 15.79 -40.41
N ALA A 1024 -4.65 15.01 -39.95
CA ALA A 1024 -5.60 14.31 -40.83
C ALA A 1024 -6.48 15.27 -41.67
N THR A 1025 -6.97 16.36 -41.09
CA THR A 1025 -7.68 17.42 -41.83
C THR A 1025 -6.75 18.16 -42.80
N SER A 1026 -5.51 18.44 -42.40
CA SER A 1026 -4.49 19.05 -43.27
C SER A 1026 -4.17 18.16 -44.48
N ILE A 1027 -4.07 16.83 -44.28
CA ILE A 1027 -3.90 15.83 -45.34
C ILE A 1027 -5.10 15.82 -46.29
N LEU A 1028 -6.34 15.92 -45.79
CA LEU A 1028 -7.53 16.02 -46.64
C LEU A 1028 -7.53 17.29 -47.50
N VAL A 1029 -7.20 18.46 -46.92
CA VAL A 1029 -7.07 19.72 -47.66
C VAL A 1029 -5.94 19.62 -48.69
N CYS A 1030 -4.80 19.05 -48.33
CA CYS A 1030 -3.68 18.81 -49.25
C CYS A 1030 -4.10 17.92 -50.44
N ARG A 1031 -4.68 16.74 -50.17
CA ARG A 1031 -5.25 15.81 -51.18
C ARG A 1031 -6.21 16.54 -52.13
N GLN A 1032 -7.18 17.28 -51.59
CA GLN A 1032 -8.16 18.03 -52.38
C GLN A 1032 -7.50 19.10 -53.27
N THR A 1033 -6.48 19.80 -52.76
CA THR A 1033 -5.77 20.83 -53.54
C THR A 1033 -4.96 20.23 -54.68
N LEU A 1034 -4.17 19.19 -54.43
CA LEU A 1034 -3.39 18.47 -55.45
C LEU A 1034 -4.28 17.92 -56.58
N LEU A 1035 -5.46 17.38 -56.24
CA LEU A 1035 -6.46 16.93 -57.22
C LEU A 1035 -7.05 18.10 -58.02
N SER A 1036 -7.37 19.22 -57.37
CA SER A 1036 -7.95 20.39 -58.05
C SER A 1036 -6.97 21.10 -58.99
N GLU A 1037 -5.68 21.12 -58.65
CA GLU A 1037 -4.62 21.79 -59.41
C GLU A 1037 -4.01 20.88 -60.51
N ARG A 1038 -4.39 19.59 -60.57
CA ARG A 1038 -3.86 18.56 -61.48
C ARG A 1038 -2.33 18.42 -61.45
N VAL A 1039 -1.70 18.69 -60.31
CA VAL A 1039 -0.24 18.71 -60.12
C VAL A 1039 0.39 17.31 -60.22
N VAL A 1040 -0.39 16.25 -60.04
CA VAL A 1040 0.13 14.88 -59.86
C VAL A 1040 -0.32 13.95 -60.99
N THR A 1041 0.63 13.18 -61.54
CA THR A 1041 0.44 12.26 -62.67
C THR A 1041 0.16 10.80 -62.28
N SER A 1042 0.55 10.36 -61.08
CA SER A 1042 0.24 9.01 -60.58
C SER A 1042 -0.24 9.00 -59.12
N LEU A 1043 -0.89 7.91 -58.70
CA LEU A 1043 -1.36 7.75 -57.31
C LEU A 1043 -0.19 7.64 -56.31
N ALA A 1044 0.90 6.97 -56.71
CA ALA A 1044 2.07 6.78 -55.84
C ALA A 1044 2.82 8.10 -55.56
N ASP A 1045 2.90 8.99 -56.56
CA ASP A 1045 3.48 10.33 -56.39
C ASP A 1045 2.65 11.16 -55.39
N MET A 1046 1.32 11.03 -55.43
CA MET A 1046 0.43 11.71 -54.48
C MET A 1046 0.68 11.24 -53.05
N GLU A 1047 0.80 9.93 -52.83
CA GLU A 1047 1.04 9.35 -51.51
C GLU A 1047 2.45 9.69 -50.96
N ASN A 1048 3.46 9.76 -51.83
CA ASN A 1048 4.82 10.22 -51.50
C ASN A 1048 4.85 11.71 -51.06
N ILE A 1049 4.16 12.59 -51.79
CA ILE A 1049 4.00 14.01 -51.42
C ILE A 1049 3.26 14.13 -50.08
N ILE A 1050 2.22 13.32 -49.86
CA ILE A 1050 1.46 13.31 -48.62
C ILE A 1050 2.29 12.80 -47.43
N SER A 1051 3.15 11.80 -47.60
CA SER A 1051 4.06 11.34 -46.53
C SER A 1051 4.97 12.47 -46.07
N LYS A 1052 5.68 13.13 -47.01
CA LYS A 1052 6.56 14.27 -46.73
C LYS A 1052 5.84 15.48 -46.12
N CYS A 1053 4.59 15.69 -46.50
CA CYS A 1053 3.72 16.69 -45.89
C CYS A 1053 3.34 16.31 -44.45
N THR A 1054 3.02 15.03 -44.21
CA THR A 1054 2.71 14.48 -42.89
C THR A 1054 3.90 14.57 -41.94
N GLU A 1055 5.10 14.19 -42.42
CA GLU A 1055 6.37 14.28 -41.70
C GLU A 1055 6.64 15.72 -41.23
N ARG A 1056 6.63 16.71 -42.14
CA ARG A 1056 6.83 18.12 -41.77
C ARG A 1056 5.75 18.71 -40.88
N LEU A 1057 4.51 18.24 -40.98
CA LEU A 1057 3.42 18.67 -40.08
C LEU A 1057 3.58 18.07 -38.68
N MET A 1058 4.11 16.85 -38.55
CA MET A 1058 4.50 16.29 -37.25
C MET A 1058 5.70 17.05 -36.65
N GLU A 1059 6.72 17.34 -37.46
CA GLU A 1059 7.88 18.15 -37.03
C GLU A 1059 7.46 19.52 -36.50
N LEU A 1060 6.62 20.27 -37.22
CA LEU A 1060 6.09 21.57 -36.77
C LEU A 1060 5.35 21.43 -35.44
N LEU A 1061 4.33 20.55 -35.40
CA LEU A 1061 3.40 20.46 -34.27
C LEU A 1061 4.03 19.87 -33.00
N ASP A 1062 5.16 19.15 -33.08
CA ASP A 1062 5.89 18.66 -31.90
C ASP A 1062 6.97 19.62 -31.38
N HIS A 1063 7.43 20.61 -32.16
CA HIS A 1063 8.47 21.57 -31.73
C HIS A 1063 7.95 23.00 -31.46
N ALA A 1064 6.77 23.38 -31.97
CA ALA A 1064 6.17 24.69 -31.74
C ALA A 1064 4.82 24.53 -31.01
N GLU A 1065 4.74 25.02 -29.76
CA GLU A 1065 3.51 24.93 -28.96
C GLU A 1065 2.42 25.92 -29.45
N ASP A 1066 2.83 27.10 -29.93
CA ASP A 1066 1.96 28.14 -30.49
C ASP A 1066 1.65 27.98 -32.00
N ALA A 1067 1.90 26.78 -32.57
CA ALA A 1067 1.89 26.54 -34.01
C ALA A 1067 0.58 26.97 -34.71
N GLY A 1068 0.68 28.01 -35.55
CA GLY A 1068 -0.47 28.72 -36.11
C GLY A 1068 -1.08 28.07 -37.36
N LEU A 1069 -2.35 28.37 -37.63
CA LEU A 1069 -3.01 28.01 -38.91
C LEU A 1069 -2.22 28.50 -40.14
N GLU A 1070 -1.52 29.63 -40.04
CA GLU A 1070 -0.73 30.20 -41.14
C GLU A 1070 0.50 29.35 -41.47
N GLU A 1071 1.18 28.82 -40.46
CA GLU A 1071 2.38 27.97 -40.60
C GLU A 1071 2.02 26.61 -41.20
N ILE A 1072 0.95 26.00 -40.68
CA ILE A 1072 0.36 24.75 -41.20
C ILE A 1072 -0.02 24.94 -42.69
N VAL A 1073 -0.68 26.04 -43.03
CA VAL A 1073 -1.06 26.38 -44.41
C VAL A 1073 0.17 26.66 -45.29
N GLU A 1074 1.25 27.21 -44.75
CA GLU A 1074 2.49 27.37 -45.50
C GLU A 1074 3.13 26.01 -45.84
N ILE A 1075 3.19 25.06 -44.90
CA ILE A 1075 3.68 23.70 -45.18
C ILE A 1075 2.83 23.05 -46.27
N ILE A 1076 1.49 23.07 -46.16
CA ILE A 1076 0.56 22.54 -47.18
C ILE A 1076 0.69 23.30 -48.53
N SER A 1077 1.22 24.52 -48.54
CA SER A 1077 1.44 25.31 -49.76
C SER A 1077 2.75 24.98 -50.46
N LYS A 1078 3.83 24.74 -49.71
CA LYS A 1078 5.14 24.31 -50.23
C LYS A 1078 5.10 22.99 -51.03
N PHE A 1079 4.05 22.18 -50.84
CA PHE A 1079 3.87 20.89 -51.55
C PHE A 1079 2.90 20.92 -52.74
N SER A 1080 2.33 22.06 -53.14
CA SER A 1080 1.50 22.14 -54.36
C SER A 1080 1.96 23.16 -55.42
N SER A 1081 3.04 23.91 -55.13
CA SER A 1081 3.93 24.42 -56.16
C SER A 1081 4.80 23.28 -56.69
N GLY A 1082 4.63 22.90 -57.96
CA GLY A 1082 5.66 22.13 -58.66
C GLY A 1082 6.89 23.01 -58.92
N ASP A 1083 8.08 22.42 -58.88
CA ASP A 1083 9.37 23.16 -58.94
C ASP A 1083 9.58 23.98 -60.24
N ASP A 1084 8.80 23.74 -61.28
CA ASP A 1084 9.09 24.22 -62.64
C ASP A 1084 7.98 25.14 -63.22
N LYS A 1085 7.92 26.38 -62.71
CA LYS A 1085 7.64 27.65 -63.43
C LYS A 1085 7.50 28.84 -62.48
N VAL A 1086 7.71 30.05 -63.00
CA VAL A 1086 7.52 31.31 -62.27
C VAL A 1086 6.07 31.41 -61.77
N VAL A 1087 5.85 31.14 -60.48
CA VAL A 1087 4.53 31.25 -59.86
C VAL A 1087 4.26 32.71 -59.53
N ASP A 1088 3.29 33.26 -60.23
CA ASP A 1088 2.69 34.57 -59.99
C ASP A 1088 2.30 34.73 -58.51
N ALA A 1089 2.91 35.71 -57.82
CA ALA A 1089 2.89 35.80 -56.36
C ALA A 1089 1.48 35.99 -55.80
N GLU A 1090 0.63 36.75 -56.49
CA GLU A 1090 -0.78 36.93 -56.14
C GLU A 1090 -1.58 35.62 -56.25
N LYS A 1091 -1.23 34.77 -57.21
CA LYS A 1091 -1.83 33.43 -57.36
C LYS A 1091 -1.38 32.47 -56.27
N LEU A 1092 -0.15 32.59 -55.75
CA LEU A 1092 0.30 31.82 -54.58
C LEU A 1092 -0.38 32.29 -53.29
N GLN A 1093 -0.48 33.61 -53.09
CA GLN A 1093 -1.09 34.18 -51.88
C GLN A 1093 -2.61 33.92 -51.82
N SER A 1094 -3.33 34.06 -52.94
CA SER A 1094 -4.76 33.71 -53.01
C SER A 1094 -5.01 32.21 -52.75
N ARG A 1095 -4.12 31.31 -53.22
CA ARG A 1095 -4.16 29.88 -52.84
C ARG A 1095 -3.93 29.66 -51.35
N LYS A 1096 -2.95 30.31 -50.72
CA LYS A 1096 -2.75 30.28 -49.24
C LYS A 1096 -4.05 30.68 -48.52
N VAL A 1097 -4.68 31.79 -48.91
CA VAL A 1097 -5.94 32.28 -48.30
C VAL A 1097 -7.16 31.37 -48.55
N VAL A 1098 -7.19 30.59 -49.64
CA VAL A 1098 -8.20 29.53 -49.84
C VAL A 1098 -7.92 28.33 -48.95
N LYS A 1099 -6.67 27.83 -48.91
CA LYS A 1099 -6.24 26.72 -48.05
C LYS A 1099 -6.51 27.02 -46.57
N ALA A 1100 -6.21 28.23 -46.10
CA ALA A 1100 -6.51 28.67 -44.74
C ALA A 1100 -8.01 28.67 -44.43
N ARG A 1101 -8.85 29.21 -45.32
CA ARG A 1101 -10.31 29.20 -45.12
C ARG A 1101 -10.92 27.80 -45.17
N MET A 1102 -10.38 26.89 -45.99
CA MET A 1102 -10.78 25.48 -45.99
C MET A 1102 -10.40 24.79 -44.67
N LEU A 1103 -9.14 24.93 -44.23
CA LEU A 1103 -8.65 24.29 -43.01
C LEU A 1103 -9.35 24.82 -41.75
N ALA A 1104 -9.48 26.15 -41.61
CA ALA A 1104 -10.16 26.77 -40.48
C ALA A 1104 -11.63 26.34 -40.38
N LYS A 1105 -12.32 26.18 -41.51
CA LYS A 1105 -13.70 25.66 -41.53
C LYS A 1105 -13.76 24.17 -41.18
N SER A 1106 -12.91 23.33 -41.78
CA SER A 1106 -12.88 21.88 -41.51
C SER A 1106 -12.28 21.49 -40.15
N LEU A 1107 -11.80 22.46 -39.37
CA LEU A 1107 -11.46 22.33 -37.95
C LEU A 1107 -12.52 22.93 -37.00
N GLN A 1108 -13.58 23.54 -37.53
CA GLN A 1108 -14.65 24.10 -36.71
C GLN A 1108 -15.55 22.98 -36.17
N ALA A 1109 -15.82 23.00 -34.86
CA ALA A 1109 -16.72 22.03 -34.22
C ALA A 1109 -18.11 22.05 -34.88
N GLY A 1110 -18.64 20.86 -35.21
CA GLY A 1110 -19.89 20.70 -35.96
C GLY A 1110 -19.76 20.78 -37.49
N ASP A 1111 -18.58 21.06 -38.07
CA ASP A 1111 -18.38 20.86 -39.52
C ASP A 1111 -18.35 19.35 -39.85
N PRO A 1112 -19.04 18.89 -40.91
CA PRO A 1112 -19.12 17.46 -41.22
C PRO A 1112 -17.78 16.81 -41.61
N VAL A 1113 -16.76 17.59 -41.97
CA VAL A 1113 -15.39 17.08 -42.13
C VAL A 1113 -14.77 16.82 -40.76
N PHE A 1114 -14.86 17.79 -39.83
CA PHE A 1114 -14.36 17.64 -38.46
C PHE A 1114 -14.97 16.43 -37.77
N GLU A 1115 -16.31 16.32 -37.76
CA GLU A 1115 -17.03 15.21 -37.12
C GLU A 1115 -16.63 13.84 -37.69
N ARG A 1116 -16.40 13.75 -39.00
CA ARG A 1116 -16.03 12.49 -39.65
C ARG A 1116 -14.55 12.12 -39.44
N VAL A 1117 -13.65 13.09 -39.41
CA VAL A 1117 -12.23 12.90 -39.07
C VAL A 1117 -12.10 12.49 -37.60
N SER A 1118 -12.73 13.25 -36.70
CA SER A 1118 -12.77 12.98 -35.26
C SER A 1118 -13.36 11.60 -34.95
N ARG A 1119 -14.52 11.24 -35.54
CA ARG A 1119 -15.11 9.90 -35.37
C ARG A 1119 -14.19 8.79 -35.85
N ALA A 1120 -13.49 8.96 -36.97
CA ALA A 1120 -12.57 7.94 -37.47
C ALA A 1120 -11.33 7.77 -36.56
N ILE A 1121 -10.81 8.85 -35.99
CA ILE A 1121 -9.68 8.82 -35.03
C ILE A 1121 -10.14 8.24 -33.68
N TYR A 1122 -11.36 8.56 -33.22
CA TYR A 1122 -12.00 7.91 -32.08
C TYR A 1122 -12.14 6.39 -32.30
N LEU A 1123 -12.64 5.97 -33.47
CA LEU A 1123 -12.76 4.55 -33.83
C LEU A 1123 -11.41 3.85 -33.92
N ALA A 1124 -10.38 4.53 -34.45
CA ALA A 1124 -9.02 3.99 -34.51
C ALA A 1124 -8.43 3.79 -33.11
N THR A 1125 -8.56 4.80 -32.25
CA THR A 1125 -8.12 4.76 -30.85
C THR A 1125 -8.91 3.72 -30.06
N ARG A 1126 -10.23 3.58 -30.29
CA ARG A 1126 -11.08 2.49 -29.75
C ARG A 1126 -10.58 1.11 -30.17
N GLY A 1127 -10.09 0.99 -31.40
CA GLY A 1127 -9.47 -0.23 -31.94
C GLY A 1127 -8.30 -0.72 -31.09
N VAL A 1128 -7.38 0.16 -30.70
CA VAL A 1128 -6.22 -0.17 -29.86
C VAL A 1128 -6.57 -0.24 -28.37
N VAL A 1129 -7.38 0.71 -27.86
CA VAL A 1129 -7.78 0.76 -26.45
C VAL A 1129 -8.55 -0.49 -26.02
N LEU A 1130 -9.36 -1.08 -26.92
CA LEU A 1130 -10.04 -2.35 -26.65
C LEU A 1130 -9.26 -3.57 -27.19
N GLY A 1131 -8.69 -3.50 -28.40
CA GLY A 1131 -8.00 -4.61 -29.07
C GLY A 1131 -6.50 -4.74 -28.78
N GLY A 1132 -5.99 -4.05 -27.77
CA GLY A 1132 -4.56 -4.04 -27.40
C GLY A 1132 -3.66 -3.36 -28.43
N SER A 1133 -2.36 -3.23 -28.13
CA SER A 1133 -1.37 -2.76 -29.11
C SER A 1133 -0.80 -3.86 -30.02
N GLY A 1134 -1.28 -5.09 -29.84
CA GLY A 1134 -1.03 -6.21 -30.73
C GLY A 1134 -1.60 -6.02 -32.16
N PRO A 1135 -1.39 -7.01 -33.04
CA PRO A 1135 -1.71 -6.89 -34.46
C PRO A 1135 -3.21 -6.65 -34.74
N ASN A 1136 -4.10 -7.11 -33.86
CA ASN A 1136 -5.55 -6.91 -33.99
C ASN A 1136 -5.93 -5.43 -33.85
N GLY A 1137 -5.61 -4.82 -32.71
CA GLY A 1137 -5.91 -3.41 -32.46
C GLY A 1137 -5.23 -2.47 -33.46
N ARG A 1138 -3.97 -2.75 -33.83
CA ARG A 1138 -3.24 -1.99 -34.86
C ARG A 1138 -3.92 -2.05 -36.24
N LYS A 1139 -4.36 -3.23 -36.70
CA LYS A 1139 -5.12 -3.37 -37.96
C LYS A 1139 -6.47 -2.65 -37.92
N LEU A 1140 -7.19 -2.70 -36.79
CA LEU A 1140 -8.43 -1.96 -36.61
C LEU A 1140 -8.21 -0.44 -36.66
N ALA A 1141 -7.13 0.06 -36.07
CA ALA A 1141 -6.74 1.46 -36.16
C ALA A 1141 -6.44 1.90 -37.60
N GLU A 1142 -5.64 1.12 -38.32
CA GLU A 1142 -5.31 1.40 -39.71
C GLU A 1142 -6.57 1.41 -40.61
N LEU A 1143 -7.46 0.43 -40.46
CA LEU A 1143 -8.72 0.36 -41.23
C LEU A 1143 -9.64 1.56 -40.97
N ALA A 1144 -9.69 2.10 -39.75
CA ALA A 1144 -10.44 3.31 -39.44
C ALA A 1144 -9.79 4.56 -40.07
N LEU A 1145 -8.47 4.72 -39.95
CA LEU A 1145 -7.73 5.87 -40.51
C LEU A 1145 -7.71 5.86 -42.06
N ARG A 1146 -7.71 4.69 -42.71
CA ARG A 1146 -7.80 4.53 -44.18
C ARG A 1146 -9.07 5.16 -44.78
N GLN A 1147 -10.18 5.24 -44.03
CA GLN A 1147 -11.42 5.90 -44.46
C GLN A 1147 -11.23 7.42 -44.70
N VAL A 1148 -10.28 8.02 -43.97
CA VAL A 1148 -9.91 9.44 -44.02
C VAL A 1148 -8.64 9.67 -44.87
N GLY A 1149 -7.96 8.60 -45.31
CA GLY A 1149 -6.66 8.69 -45.96
C GLY A 1149 -5.51 9.04 -45.00
N ALA A 1150 -5.69 8.82 -43.70
CA ALA A 1150 -4.75 9.16 -42.62
C ALA A 1150 -3.95 7.95 -42.09
N ALA A 1151 -3.84 6.86 -42.86
CA ALA A 1151 -3.26 5.59 -42.42
C ALA A 1151 -1.81 5.69 -41.89
N MET A 1152 -1.03 6.66 -42.38
CA MET A 1152 0.33 6.93 -41.89
C MET A 1152 0.40 7.31 -40.41
N LEU A 1153 -0.72 7.77 -39.82
CA LEU A 1153 -0.80 8.15 -38.40
C LEU A 1153 -1.11 6.97 -37.47
N THR A 1154 -1.12 5.73 -37.97
CA THR A 1154 -1.49 4.53 -37.18
C THR A 1154 -0.58 4.34 -35.97
N GLU A 1155 0.74 4.47 -36.11
CA GLU A 1155 1.67 4.33 -34.97
C GLU A 1155 1.42 5.40 -33.90
N ARG A 1156 1.13 6.64 -34.30
CA ARG A 1156 0.82 7.76 -33.38
C ARG A 1156 -0.49 7.55 -32.62
N VAL A 1157 -1.48 6.92 -33.26
CA VAL A 1157 -2.71 6.47 -32.58
C VAL A 1157 -2.42 5.31 -31.62
N VAL A 1158 -1.51 4.39 -31.97
CA VAL A 1158 -1.08 3.31 -31.07
C VAL A 1158 -0.35 3.88 -29.84
N GLU A 1159 0.65 4.74 -30.02
CA GLU A 1159 1.37 5.45 -28.94
C GLU A 1159 0.40 6.13 -27.97
N ALA A 1160 -0.54 6.92 -28.50
CA ALA A 1160 -1.56 7.62 -27.72
C ALA A 1160 -2.48 6.64 -26.96
N ALA A 1161 -2.91 5.55 -27.61
CA ALA A 1161 -3.79 4.55 -27.03
C ALA A 1161 -3.13 3.66 -25.97
N GLU A 1162 -1.84 3.32 -26.13
CA GLU A 1162 -1.10 2.53 -25.14
C GLU A 1162 -1.07 3.22 -23.78
N VAL A 1163 -0.85 4.55 -23.77
CA VAL A 1163 -0.90 5.35 -22.54
C VAL A 1163 -2.28 5.26 -21.88
N LEU A 1164 -3.38 5.26 -22.66
CA LEU A 1164 -4.74 5.07 -22.12
C LEU A 1164 -4.97 3.66 -21.58
N VAL A 1165 -4.41 2.63 -22.21
CA VAL A 1165 -4.50 1.24 -21.72
C VAL A 1165 -3.73 1.05 -20.42
N VAL A 1166 -2.53 1.65 -20.29
CA VAL A 1166 -1.78 1.65 -19.03
C VAL A 1166 -2.54 2.41 -17.93
N VAL A 1167 -3.03 3.62 -18.21
CA VAL A 1167 -3.84 4.41 -17.24
C VAL A 1167 -5.10 3.66 -16.81
N ALA A 1168 -5.80 3.00 -17.74
CA ALA A 1168 -6.95 2.17 -17.41
C ALA A 1168 -6.59 0.99 -16.51
N THR A 1169 -5.44 0.34 -16.78
CA THR A 1169 -5.01 -0.87 -16.06
C THR A 1169 -4.51 -0.55 -14.65
N VAL A 1170 -3.66 0.48 -14.49
CA VAL A 1170 -3.24 0.96 -13.16
C VAL A 1170 -4.45 1.47 -12.37
N SER A 1171 -5.34 2.23 -13.00
CA SER A 1171 -6.53 2.77 -12.32
C SER A 1171 -7.47 1.67 -11.82
N VAL A 1172 -7.73 0.61 -12.59
CA VAL A 1172 -8.50 -0.55 -12.09
C VAL A 1172 -7.75 -1.23 -10.94
N ASN A 1173 -6.44 -1.47 -11.05
CA ASN A 1173 -5.67 -2.13 -9.99
C ASN A 1173 -5.64 -1.34 -8.65
N VAL A 1174 -5.67 0.00 -8.70
CA VAL A 1174 -5.74 0.85 -7.50
C VAL A 1174 -7.19 1.01 -7.03
N HIS A 1175 -8.11 1.45 -7.90
CA HIS A 1175 -9.43 1.97 -7.55
C HIS A 1175 -10.60 1.00 -7.73
N ALA A 1176 -10.39 -0.25 -8.18
CA ALA A 1176 -11.46 -1.24 -8.33
C ALA A 1176 -12.44 -1.34 -7.15
N PRO A 1177 -12.03 -1.28 -5.85
CA PRO A 1177 -12.98 -1.37 -4.74
C PRO A 1177 -14.05 -0.27 -4.72
N TRP A 1178 -13.68 0.97 -5.05
CA TRP A 1178 -14.63 2.08 -5.19
C TRP A 1178 -15.43 1.97 -6.49
N TYR A 1179 -14.78 1.58 -7.60
CA TYR A 1179 -15.49 1.38 -8.87
C TYR A 1179 -16.56 0.28 -8.78
N ILE A 1180 -16.29 -0.84 -8.12
CA ILE A 1180 -17.27 -1.92 -7.86
C ILE A 1180 -18.45 -1.37 -7.05
N ASN A 1181 -18.17 -0.72 -5.90
CA ASN A 1181 -19.21 -0.15 -5.05
C ASN A 1181 -20.08 0.89 -5.79
N ILE A 1182 -19.46 1.62 -6.73
CA ILE A 1182 -20.13 2.53 -7.65
C ILE A 1182 -21.00 1.75 -8.66
N THR A 1183 -20.46 0.76 -9.39
CA THR A 1183 -21.20 0.06 -10.45
C THR A 1183 -22.32 -0.86 -9.97
N ASP A 1184 -22.21 -1.38 -8.75
CA ASP A 1184 -23.16 -2.34 -8.15
C ASP A 1184 -24.44 -1.68 -7.63
N LYS A 1185 -24.39 -0.37 -7.35
CA LYS A 1185 -25.54 0.45 -6.89
C LYS A 1185 -26.13 1.34 -8.01
N MET A 1186 -25.55 1.33 -9.21
CA MET A 1186 -26.05 2.05 -10.40
C MET A 1186 -27.17 1.27 -11.10
#